data_AF-A0A0R2QCN8-F1
#
_entry.id   AF-A0A0R2QCN8-F1
#
_cell.length_a   1.000
_cell.length_b   1.000
_cell.length_c   1.000
_cell.angle_alpha   90.00
_cell.angle_beta   90.00
_cell.angle_gamma   90.00
#
_symmetry.space_group_name_H-M   'P 1'
#
loop_
_entity.id
_entity.type
_entity.pdbx_description
1 polymer ?
#
loop_
_entity_poly.entity_id
_entity_poly.type
_entity_poly.pdbx_seq_one_letter_code
_entity_poly.pdbx_strand_id
1 'polypeptide(L)'
;MSVQIKITLDGRPVAIDADKRPTHLFEEQSNVVVCRINGELKDLWSELKEADIVESVSIDSPDGLNVLRHSTAHVLAQAVQEVFPETKLGIGPPIRDGFYYDFDPKNPFTPADLEKLESAMRKIIKAGQRFKRRVISEKDALVELKSEPYKCELIGLKSGSIEGDSSVEVGGAELTIYDNLGRDGKAVWSDLCRGPHLPSTKQIPAFKLMRAAGAYWRGSEKNPMLQRIYGTAWQSQEAQDAYLHLLEEAEKRDHRKLGAELDLFSFPEEIGSGLAVFHPKGGIIRRAMEDYSRKRHEEEDYQFVYSPHLTKAALFETSGHLQWYADGMYPPMEMDEEFHADGTLKKAGQKYYMKPMNCPFHNLIYKSSSKSYRDLPLRLFEFGTVYRYEKSGVVHGITRARGFTQDDAHIYCTKEQMAGELDSLLTFVLNLLRDYGLSDFYLELSTRNPEKSVGDDQDWESATDALRLAADKQGLEFVLDPGGAAFYGPKISVQARDAIGRTWQMSTIQVDFQLPQRFNLGYAASDGTIKQPVMIHRALFGSIERFFGVLTEHYAGAFPPWLAPVQVRAIPVADSFAPYLSDVVKRFKASGIRADIDTSDDRMQKKVRNAQMEKVPFMMIAGEEDQNANAVSFRYRNGEQKNQIPIDQAIAEVLAAVKERKQI
;
A
#
# COMPACT_ATOMS: atom_id res chain seq x y z
N MET A 1 -12.12 -38.78 -44.36
CA MET A 1 -10.83 -38.24 -43.90
C MET A 1 -11.15 -36.92 -43.23
N SER A 2 -10.88 -36.79 -41.94
CA SER A 2 -10.95 -35.50 -41.24
C SER A 2 -9.97 -34.53 -41.90
N VAL A 3 -10.40 -33.28 -42.10
CA VAL A 3 -9.49 -32.21 -42.52
C VAL A 3 -8.49 -32.02 -41.38
N GLN A 4 -7.19 -32.14 -41.65
CA GLN A 4 -6.16 -31.88 -40.65
C GLN A 4 -5.71 -30.42 -40.74
N ILE A 5 -5.53 -29.79 -39.59
CA ILE A 5 -4.91 -28.47 -39.46
C ILE A 5 -3.58 -28.59 -38.72
N LYS A 6 -2.64 -27.71 -39.04
CA LYS A 6 -1.35 -27.60 -38.35
C LYS A 6 -1.37 -26.41 -37.41
N ILE A 7 -1.07 -26.65 -36.15
CA ILE A 7 -0.96 -25.63 -35.11
C ILE A 7 0.42 -25.71 -34.43
N THR A 8 0.77 -24.68 -33.67
CA THR A 8 1.90 -24.72 -32.74
C THR A 8 1.38 -24.82 -31.32
N LEU A 9 1.57 -25.96 -30.65
CA LEU A 9 1.14 -26.23 -29.28
C LEU A 9 2.34 -26.16 -28.34
N ASP A 10 2.36 -25.22 -27.42
CA ASP A 10 3.46 -24.99 -26.46
C ASP A 10 4.85 -24.97 -27.14
N GLY A 11 4.92 -24.25 -28.27
CA GLY A 11 6.14 -24.11 -29.07
C GLY A 11 6.48 -25.31 -29.98
N ARG A 12 5.63 -26.35 -30.02
CA ARG A 12 5.84 -27.54 -30.88
C ARG A 12 4.80 -27.61 -31.99
N PRO A 13 5.20 -27.83 -33.25
CA PRO A 13 4.24 -28.01 -34.34
C PRO A 13 3.52 -29.36 -34.20
N VAL A 14 2.19 -29.34 -34.26
CA VAL A 14 1.33 -30.54 -34.16
C VAL A 14 0.27 -30.50 -35.26
N ALA A 15 0.00 -31.65 -35.90
CA ALA A 15 -1.14 -31.82 -36.79
C ALA A 15 -2.31 -32.44 -36.03
N ILE A 16 -3.46 -31.78 -36.06
CA ILE A 16 -4.69 -32.20 -35.36
C ILE A 16 -5.86 -32.25 -36.35
N ASP A 17 -6.87 -33.04 -36.03
CA ASP A 17 -8.14 -32.98 -36.77
C ASP A 17 -8.83 -31.62 -36.52
N ALA A 18 -9.43 -31.04 -37.56
CA ALA A 18 -10.02 -29.69 -37.52
C ALA A 18 -11.19 -29.54 -36.53
N ASP A 19 -11.76 -30.63 -36.04
CA ASP A 19 -12.81 -30.66 -35.01
C ASP A 19 -12.26 -30.73 -33.58
N LYS A 20 -10.94 -30.94 -33.41
CA LYS A 20 -10.30 -30.87 -32.10
C LYS A 20 -10.26 -29.43 -31.59
N ARG A 21 -10.42 -29.31 -30.28
CA ARG A 21 -10.39 -28.06 -29.52
C ARG A 21 -9.34 -28.18 -28.42
N PRO A 22 -8.88 -27.06 -27.82
CA PRO A 22 -7.88 -27.10 -26.76
C PRO A 22 -8.24 -28.07 -25.61
N THR A 23 -9.51 -28.19 -25.24
CA THR A 23 -9.98 -29.14 -24.22
C THR A 23 -9.64 -30.60 -24.53
N HIS A 24 -9.52 -30.99 -25.80
CA HIS A 24 -9.13 -32.34 -26.22
C HIS A 24 -7.59 -32.48 -26.29
N LEU A 25 -6.87 -31.37 -26.45
CA LEU A 25 -5.40 -31.37 -26.50
C LEU A 25 -4.79 -31.46 -25.11
N PHE A 26 -5.47 -30.87 -24.11
CA PHE A 26 -5.03 -30.82 -22.72
C PHE A 26 -5.81 -31.78 -21.81
N GLU A 27 -6.47 -32.81 -22.36
CA GLU A 27 -7.31 -33.75 -21.59
C GLU A 27 -6.54 -34.45 -20.46
N GLU A 28 -5.27 -34.77 -20.68
CA GLU A 28 -4.39 -35.39 -19.68
C GLU A 28 -3.76 -34.38 -18.69
N GLN A 29 -3.93 -33.07 -18.93
CA GLN A 29 -3.34 -31.99 -18.13
C GLN A 29 -4.43 -31.24 -17.34
N SER A 30 -4.89 -31.85 -16.25
CA SER A 30 -6.01 -31.33 -15.46
C SER A 30 -5.81 -29.95 -14.84
N ASN A 31 -4.57 -29.47 -14.76
CA ASN A 31 -4.22 -28.14 -14.27
C ASN A 31 -4.42 -27.04 -15.33
N VAL A 32 -4.50 -27.38 -16.62
CA VAL A 32 -4.75 -26.42 -17.70
C VAL A 32 -6.25 -26.11 -17.72
N VAL A 33 -6.58 -24.82 -17.57
CA VAL A 33 -7.97 -24.37 -17.43
C VAL A 33 -8.41 -23.40 -18.52
N VAL A 34 -7.46 -22.72 -19.14
CA VAL A 34 -7.63 -21.87 -20.32
C VAL A 34 -6.38 -21.99 -21.20
N CYS A 35 -6.41 -21.37 -22.38
CA CYS A 35 -5.24 -21.32 -23.26
C CYS A 35 -5.11 -19.92 -23.88
N ARG A 36 -3.90 -19.57 -24.34
CA ARG A 36 -3.71 -18.44 -25.24
C ARG A 36 -3.73 -18.94 -26.67
N ILE A 37 -4.54 -18.31 -27.52
CA ILE A 37 -4.55 -18.55 -28.97
C ILE A 37 -4.07 -17.26 -29.62
N ASN A 38 -2.90 -17.30 -30.26
CA ASN A 38 -2.25 -16.14 -30.88
C ASN A 38 -2.07 -14.96 -29.89
N GLY A 39 -1.72 -15.28 -28.64
CA GLY A 39 -1.53 -14.31 -27.56
C GLY A 39 -2.79 -13.91 -26.79
N GLU A 40 -4.00 -14.19 -27.30
CA GLU A 40 -5.26 -13.86 -26.62
C GLU A 40 -5.73 -15.00 -25.71
N LEU A 41 -6.14 -14.68 -24.48
CA LEU A 41 -6.69 -15.66 -23.54
C LEU A 41 -8.10 -16.11 -23.97
N LYS A 42 -8.32 -17.42 -24.07
CA LYS A 42 -9.54 -18.05 -24.60
C LYS A 42 -9.96 -19.28 -23.79
N ASP A 43 -11.24 -19.63 -23.85
CA ASP A 43 -11.79 -20.87 -23.27
C ASP A 43 -11.20 -22.10 -23.95
N LEU A 44 -11.09 -23.22 -23.23
CA LEU A 44 -10.64 -24.49 -23.81
C LEU A 44 -11.59 -25.07 -24.88
N TRP A 45 -12.81 -24.56 -24.97
CA TRP A 45 -13.79 -24.93 -26.01
C TRP A 45 -13.72 -24.05 -27.26
N SER A 46 -12.75 -23.15 -27.35
CA SER A 46 -12.56 -22.30 -28.52
C SER A 46 -12.17 -23.11 -29.77
N GLU A 47 -12.57 -22.62 -30.93
CA GLU A 47 -12.20 -23.20 -32.22
C GLU A 47 -10.74 -22.88 -32.56
N LEU A 48 -10.09 -23.81 -33.25
CA LEU A 48 -8.70 -23.69 -33.72
C LEU A 48 -8.68 -23.57 -35.25
N LYS A 49 -7.74 -22.79 -35.76
CA LYS A 49 -7.51 -22.54 -37.18
C LYS A 49 -6.09 -22.95 -37.58
N GLU A 50 -5.88 -23.11 -38.89
CA GLU A 50 -4.55 -23.36 -39.46
C GLU A 50 -3.57 -22.27 -39.00
N ALA A 51 -2.38 -22.69 -38.59
CA ALA A 51 -1.29 -21.87 -38.09
C ALA A 51 -1.53 -21.15 -36.75
N ASP A 52 -2.58 -21.50 -35.99
CA ASP A 52 -2.75 -20.96 -34.64
C ASP A 52 -1.60 -21.37 -33.71
N ILE A 53 -1.18 -20.43 -32.86
CA ILE A 53 -0.23 -20.65 -31.77
C ILE A 53 -1.04 -20.81 -30.49
N VAL A 54 -0.98 -21.98 -29.88
CA VAL A 54 -1.72 -22.36 -28.68
C VAL A 54 -0.76 -22.57 -27.52
N GLU A 55 -0.94 -21.83 -26.43
CA GLU A 55 -0.16 -21.95 -25.22
C GLU A 55 -1.07 -22.35 -24.05
N SER A 56 -0.65 -23.36 -23.30
CA SER A 56 -1.35 -23.83 -22.11
C SER A 56 -1.27 -22.79 -20.97
N VAL A 57 -2.38 -22.59 -20.27
CA VAL A 57 -2.43 -21.72 -19.10
C VAL A 57 -2.94 -22.53 -17.90
N SER A 58 -2.02 -22.76 -16.96
CA SER A 58 -2.29 -23.50 -15.73
C SER A 58 -3.10 -22.65 -14.73
N ILE A 59 -3.94 -23.28 -13.92
CA ILE A 59 -4.81 -22.64 -12.92
C ILE A 59 -4.06 -21.83 -11.85
N ASP A 60 -2.79 -22.16 -11.60
CA ASP A 60 -1.91 -21.50 -10.64
C ASP A 60 -1.14 -20.30 -11.22
N SER A 61 -1.17 -20.10 -12.55
CA SER A 61 -0.62 -18.90 -13.18
C SER A 61 -1.45 -17.66 -12.85
N PRO A 62 -0.89 -16.43 -12.96
CA PRO A 62 -1.64 -15.19 -12.74
C PRO A 62 -2.95 -15.10 -13.55
N ASP A 63 -2.91 -15.48 -14.83
CA ASP A 63 -4.12 -15.51 -15.67
C ASP A 63 -5.09 -16.63 -15.27
N GLY A 64 -4.57 -17.81 -14.93
CA GLY A 64 -5.37 -18.93 -14.44
C GLY A 64 -6.14 -18.59 -13.16
N LEU A 65 -5.49 -17.90 -12.22
CA LEU A 65 -6.11 -17.40 -10.99
C LEU A 65 -7.19 -16.35 -11.29
N ASN A 66 -6.94 -15.43 -12.21
CA ASN A 66 -7.95 -14.45 -12.63
C ASN A 66 -9.19 -15.13 -13.22
N VAL A 67 -9.02 -16.14 -14.07
CA VAL A 67 -10.14 -16.92 -14.64
C VAL A 67 -10.87 -17.74 -13.58
N LEU A 68 -10.14 -18.36 -12.64
CA LEU A 68 -10.72 -19.06 -11.50
C LEU A 68 -11.61 -18.12 -10.67
N ARG A 69 -11.10 -16.94 -10.32
CA ARG A 69 -11.81 -15.94 -9.51
C ARG A 69 -13.03 -15.38 -10.24
N HIS A 70 -12.88 -15.09 -11.53
CA HIS A 70 -13.97 -14.64 -12.38
C HIS A 70 -15.08 -15.71 -12.50
N SER A 71 -14.70 -16.98 -12.69
CA SER A 71 -15.66 -18.10 -12.70
C SER A 71 -16.33 -18.32 -11.35
N THR A 72 -15.62 -18.07 -10.25
CA THR A 72 -16.19 -18.14 -8.90
C THR A 72 -17.16 -16.98 -8.64
N ALA A 73 -16.90 -15.79 -9.20
CA ALA A 73 -17.81 -14.65 -9.17
C ALA A 73 -19.14 -14.98 -9.87
N HIS A 74 -19.11 -15.68 -11.01
CA HIS A 74 -20.32 -16.17 -11.68
C HIS A 74 -21.10 -17.18 -10.84
N VAL A 75 -20.42 -18.11 -10.19
CA VAL A 75 -21.07 -19.05 -9.26
C VAL A 75 -21.72 -18.32 -8.08
N LEU A 76 -21.10 -17.25 -7.58
CA LEU A 76 -21.71 -16.37 -6.57
C LEU A 76 -22.97 -15.68 -7.12
N ALA A 77 -22.93 -15.13 -8.33
CA ALA A 77 -24.08 -14.46 -8.94
C ALA A 77 -25.28 -15.41 -9.09
N GLN A 78 -25.05 -16.62 -9.59
CA GLN A 78 -26.07 -17.66 -9.64
C GLN A 78 -26.59 -18.01 -8.24
N ALA A 79 -25.70 -18.22 -7.26
CA ALA A 79 -26.09 -18.54 -5.89
C ALA A 79 -26.96 -17.43 -5.25
N VAL A 80 -26.63 -16.16 -5.52
CA VAL A 80 -27.41 -15.02 -5.06
C VAL A 80 -28.80 -15.02 -5.66
N GLN A 81 -28.94 -15.27 -6.97
CA GLN A 81 -30.27 -15.33 -7.60
C GLN A 81 -31.06 -16.61 -7.22
N GLU A 82 -30.40 -17.71 -6.87
CA GLU A 82 -31.07 -18.90 -6.33
C GLU A 82 -31.63 -18.66 -4.92
N VAL A 83 -30.89 -17.97 -4.06
CA VAL A 83 -31.29 -17.70 -2.66
C VAL A 83 -32.17 -16.46 -2.54
N PHE A 84 -31.92 -15.44 -3.37
CA PHE A 84 -32.60 -14.14 -3.39
C PHE A 84 -33.04 -13.79 -4.83
N PRO A 85 -34.15 -14.36 -5.31
CA PRO A 85 -34.54 -14.29 -6.74
C PRO A 85 -34.85 -12.90 -7.30
N GLU A 86 -35.13 -11.92 -6.44
CA GLU A 86 -35.42 -10.54 -6.87
C GLU A 86 -34.15 -9.70 -7.12
N THR A 87 -32.98 -10.19 -6.71
CA THR A 87 -31.71 -9.44 -6.77
C THR A 87 -31.22 -9.25 -8.21
N LYS A 88 -30.83 -8.01 -8.55
CA LYS A 88 -30.27 -7.68 -9.87
C LYS A 88 -28.74 -7.74 -9.88
N LEU A 89 -28.19 -8.13 -11.02
CA LEU A 89 -26.76 -8.31 -11.21
C LEU A 89 -26.11 -7.05 -11.78
N GLY A 90 -25.02 -6.61 -11.14
CA GLY A 90 -24.13 -5.56 -11.62
C GLY A 90 -22.88 -6.13 -12.33
N ILE A 91 -21.70 -5.80 -11.82
CA ILE A 91 -20.39 -6.17 -12.39
C ILE A 91 -19.64 -7.08 -11.42
N GLY A 92 -18.95 -8.10 -11.94
CA GLY A 92 -18.22 -9.09 -11.14
C GLY A 92 -16.80 -9.39 -11.61
N PRO A 93 -15.82 -8.48 -11.41
CA PRO A 93 -14.48 -8.66 -11.92
C PRO A 93 -13.60 -9.47 -10.95
N PRO A 94 -12.60 -10.19 -11.45
CA PRO A 94 -11.52 -10.67 -10.60
C PRO A 94 -10.67 -9.47 -10.11
N ILE A 95 -10.10 -9.62 -8.92
CA ILE A 95 -9.12 -8.69 -8.33
C ILE A 95 -7.87 -9.49 -7.91
N ARG A 96 -6.78 -8.79 -7.58
CA ARG A 96 -5.45 -9.39 -7.31
C ARG A 96 -5.48 -10.61 -6.37
N ASP A 97 -6.30 -10.58 -5.33
CA ASP A 97 -6.37 -11.64 -4.30
C ASP A 97 -7.77 -12.27 -4.18
N GLY A 98 -8.64 -12.08 -5.18
CA GLY A 98 -10.01 -12.58 -5.11
C GLY A 98 -10.93 -12.05 -6.21
N PHE A 99 -12.17 -11.78 -5.86
CA PHE A 99 -13.17 -11.20 -6.75
C PHE A 99 -14.17 -10.39 -5.92
N TYR A 100 -14.98 -9.60 -6.60
CA TYR A 100 -16.21 -9.09 -6.02
C TYR A 100 -17.35 -9.24 -7.03
N TYR A 101 -18.59 -9.09 -6.57
CA TYR A 101 -19.74 -8.94 -7.44
C TYR A 101 -20.70 -7.91 -6.83
N ASP A 102 -21.18 -6.98 -7.66
CA ASP A 102 -22.15 -5.96 -7.27
C ASP A 102 -23.59 -6.44 -7.50
N PHE A 103 -24.45 -6.22 -6.51
CA PHE A 103 -25.84 -6.65 -6.52
C PHE A 103 -26.77 -5.51 -6.12
N ASP A 104 -27.99 -5.52 -6.65
CA ASP A 104 -29.11 -4.70 -6.15
C ASP A 104 -30.13 -5.61 -5.44
N PRO A 105 -29.89 -5.94 -4.15
CA PRO A 105 -30.82 -6.75 -3.38
C PRO A 105 -31.89 -5.87 -2.72
N LYS A 106 -33.06 -6.46 -2.46
CA LYS A 106 -34.13 -5.78 -1.72
C LYS A 106 -33.72 -5.35 -0.30
N ASN A 107 -32.90 -6.17 0.36
CA ASN A 107 -32.34 -5.88 1.68
C ASN A 107 -30.81 -6.03 1.61
N PRO A 108 -30.04 -5.21 2.35
CA PRO A 108 -28.59 -5.39 2.46
C PRO A 108 -28.21 -6.78 2.95
N PHE A 109 -27.12 -7.34 2.41
CA PHE A 109 -26.63 -8.65 2.82
C PHE A 109 -26.05 -8.61 4.23
N THR A 110 -26.36 -9.63 5.04
CA THR A 110 -25.80 -9.80 6.38
C THR A 110 -24.71 -10.88 6.40
N PRO A 111 -23.87 -10.95 7.44
CA PRO A 111 -22.90 -12.05 7.59
C PRO A 111 -23.56 -13.44 7.54
N ALA A 112 -24.76 -13.58 8.09
CA ALA A 112 -25.53 -14.84 8.03
C ALA A 112 -26.00 -15.18 6.61
N ASP A 113 -26.20 -14.19 5.74
CA ASP A 113 -26.52 -14.44 4.33
C ASP A 113 -25.30 -14.91 3.55
N LEU A 114 -24.09 -14.44 3.89
CA LEU A 114 -22.85 -14.95 3.28
C LEU A 114 -22.67 -16.45 3.54
N GLU A 115 -22.97 -16.94 4.75
CA GLU A 115 -22.93 -18.38 5.05
C GLU A 115 -23.93 -19.20 4.20
N LYS A 116 -25.14 -18.68 4.01
CA LYS A 116 -26.16 -19.30 3.13
C LYS A 116 -25.69 -19.34 1.68
N LEU A 117 -25.13 -18.24 1.19
CA LEU A 117 -24.61 -18.11 -0.17
C LEU A 117 -23.44 -19.06 -0.40
N GLU A 118 -22.49 -19.18 0.54
CA GLU A 118 -21.43 -20.18 0.44
C GLU A 118 -21.98 -21.60 0.32
N SER A 119 -23.01 -21.94 1.10
CA SER A 119 -23.68 -23.25 1.01
C SER A 119 -24.29 -23.48 -0.37
N ALA A 120 -24.95 -22.47 -0.95
CA ALA A 120 -25.51 -22.54 -2.30
C ALA A 120 -24.41 -22.66 -3.38
N MET A 121 -23.35 -21.87 -3.30
CA MET A 121 -22.18 -21.96 -4.20
C MET A 121 -21.56 -23.36 -4.17
N ARG A 122 -21.39 -23.97 -2.99
CA ARG A 122 -20.88 -25.35 -2.87
C ARG A 122 -21.78 -26.37 -3.57
N LYS A 123 -23.11 -26.17 -3.56
CA LYS A 123 -24.05 -27.03 -4.29
C LYS A 123 -23.88 -26.88 -5.81
N ILE A 124 -23.73 -25.66 -6.31
CA ILE A 124 -23.49 -25.36 -7.74
C ILE A 124 -22.16 -25.96 -8.21
N ILE A 125 -21.10 -25.85 -7.41
CA ILE A 125 -19.78 -26.47 -7.69
C ILE A 125 -19.90 -28.00 -7.72
N LYS A 126 -20.58 -28.60 -6.74
CA LYS A 126 -20.82 -30.06 -6.69
C LYS A 126 -21.68 -30.57 -7.85
N ALA A 127 -22.57 -29.73 -8.39
CA ALA A 127 -23.36 -30.07 -9.57
C ALA A 127 -22.50 -30.25 -10.83
N GLY A 128 -21.34 -29.58 -10.90
CA GLY A 128 -20.39 -29.67 -12.01
C GLY A 128 -20.94 -29.09 -13.30
N GLN A 129 -21.57 -27.91 -13.21
CA GLN A 129 -22.17 -27.23 -14.35
C GLN A 129 -21.08 -26.80 -15.32
N ARG A 130 -21.31 -26.96 -16.63
CA ARG A 130 -20.33 -26.60 -17.67
C ARG A 130 -20.55 -25.16 -18.09
N PHE A 131 -19.50 -24.36 -18.13
CA PHE A 131 -19.57 -23.02 -18.69
C PHE A 131 -19.58 -23.12 -20.22
N LYS A 132 -20.54 -22.47 -20.87
CA LYS A 132 -20.64 -22.41 -22.33
C LYS A 132 -20.78 -20.97 -22.79
N ARG A 133 -19.75 -20.48 -23.48
CA ARG A 133 -19.78 -19.20 -24.19
C ARG A 133 -20.73 -19.30 -25.40
N ARG A 134 -21.61 -18.32 -25.57
CA ARG A 134 -22.38 -18.12 -26.81
C ARG A 134 -22.30 -16.65 -27.24
N VAL A 135 -22.15 -16.43 -28.54
CA VAL A 135 -22.24 -15.09 -29.15
C VAL A 135 -23.71 -14.72 -29.30
N ILE A 136 -24.05 -13.47 -29.00
CA ILE A 136 -25.42 -12.95 -29.08
C ILE A 136 -25.44 -11.56 -29.72
N SER A 137 -26.51 -11.23 -30.43
CA SER A 137 -26.72 -9.87 -30.92
C SER A 137 -27.14 -8.94 -29.78
N GLU A 138 -26.86 -7.64 -29.90
CA GLU A 138 -27.31 -6.65 -28.92
C GLU A 138 -28.82 -6.70 -28.70
N LYS A 139 -29.59 -6.79 -29.80
CA LYS A 139 -31.05 -6.86 -29.75
C LYS A 139 -31.54 -8.07 -28.96
N ASP A 140 -30.97 -9.25 -29.21
CA ASP A 140 -31.39 -10.47 -28.53
C ASP A 140 -30.96 -10.46 -27.06
N ALA A 141 -29.78 -9.92 -26.76
CA ALA A 141 -29.29 -9.79 -25.39
C ALA A 141 -30.17 -8.85 -24.54
N LEU A 142 -30.63 -7.73 -25.11
CA LEU A 142 -31.57 -6.81 -24.44
C LEU A 142 -32.93 -7.46 -24.16
N VAL A 143 -33.36 -8.39 -25.01
CA VAL A 143 -34.60 -9.16 -24.79
C VAL A 143 -34.39 -10.20 -23.69
N GLU A 144 -33.30 -10.95 -23.75
CA GLU A 144 -32.97 -12.02 -22.80
C GLU A 144 -32.72 -11.48 -21.39
N LEU A 145 -31.98 -10.37 -21.28
CA LEU A 145 -31.57 -9.76 -20.01
C LEU A 145 -32.51 -8.64 -19.55
N LYS A 146 -33.74 -8.59 -20.06
CA LYS A 146 -34.71 -7.53 -19.74
C LYS A 146 -34.96 -7.37 -18.23
N SER A 147 -34.78 -8.44 -17.46
CA SER A 147 -34.90 -8.42 -15.99
C SER A 147 -33.67 -7.89 -15.27
N GLU A 148 -32.55 -7.66 -15.97
CA GLU A 148 -31.25 -7.21 -15.45
C GLU A 148 -30.92 -5.80 -15.98
N PRO A 149 -31.47 -4.73 -15.36
CA PRO A 149 -31.38 -3.36 -15.89
C PRO A 149 -29.94 -2.86 -16.04
N TYR A 150 -29.05 -3.23 -15.11
CA TYR A 150 -27.65 -2.85 -15.14
C TYR A 150 -26.90 -3.52 -16.31
N LYS A 151 -27.21 -4.78 -16.64
CA LYS A 151 -26.62 -5.46 -17.80
C LYS A 151 -27.14 -4.86 -19.11
N CYS A 152 -28.42 -4.50 -19.19
CA CYS A 152 -28.96 -3.76 -20.33
C CYS A 152 -28.26 -2.40 -20.54
N GLU A 153 -27.97 -1.67 -19.46
CA GLU A 153 -27.20 -0.41 -19.52
C GLU A 153 -25.80 -0.64 -20.11
N LEU A 154 -25.09 -1.68 -19.63
CA LEU A 154 -23.76 -2.05 -20.12
C LEU A 154 -23.77 -2.38 -21.63
N ILE A 155 -24.80 -3.06 -22.10
CA ILE A 155 -24.97 -3.36 -23.54
C ILE A 155 -25.09 -2.07 -24.36
N GLY A 156 -25.82 -1.06 -23.86
CA GLY A 156 -26.01 0.21 -24.58
C GLY A 156 -24.77 1.10 -24.69
N LEU A 157 -23.70 0.82 -23.94
CA LEU A 157 -22.46 1.61 -23.92
C LEU A 157 -21.41 1.18 -24.97
N LYS A 158 -21.72 0.15 -25.77
CA LYS A 158 -20.72 -0.68 -26.47
C LYS A 158 -20.00 -0.14 -27.71
N SER A 159 -20.02 1.16 -28.02
CA SER A 159 -19.40 1.66 -29.27
C SER A 159 -18.05 2.39 -29.13
N GLY A 160 -17.38 2.40 -27.98
CA GLY A 160 -15.95 2.80 -27.93
C GLY A 160 -15.43 3.45 -26.64
N SER A 161 -16.07 3.30 -25.49
CA SER A 161 -15.71 4.08 -24.28
C SER A 161 -15.92 3.33 -22.96
N ILE A 162 -15.58 2.04 -22.89
CA ILE A 162 -15.69 1.27 -21.64
C ILE A 162 -14.29 0.98 -21.11
N GLU A 163 -13.87 1.79 -20.14
CA GLU A 163 -12.65 1.60 -19.35
C GLU A 163 -13.00 1.09 -17.94
N GLY A 164 -12.04 0.41 -17.30
CA GLY A 164 -12.19 -0.09 -15.92
C GLY A 164 -12.97 -1.41 -15.80
N ASP A 165 -13.52 -1.65 -14.61
CA ASP A 165 -14.11 -2.94 -14.19
C ASP A 165 -15.24 -3.45 -15.10
N SER A 166 -15.97 -2.52 -15.74
CA SER A 166 -17.06 -2.82 -16.68
C SER A 166 -16.60 -3.55 -17.96
N SER A 167 -15.30 -3.46 -18.30
CA SER A 167 -14.71 -4.09 -19.49
C SER A 167 -14.76 -5.62 -19.47
N VAL A 168 -14.90 -6.21 -18.29
CA VAL A 168 -15.04 -7.65 -18.07
C VAL A 168 -16.39 -8.16 -18.57
N GLU A 169 -17.42 -7.33 -18.46
CA GLU A 169 -18.78 -7.63 -18.92
C GLU A 169 -18.94 -7.33 -20.41
N VAL A 170 -18.40 -6.18 -20.84
CA VAL A 170 -18.55 -5.63 -22.19
C VAL A 170 -17.29 -4.85 -22.62
N GLY A 171 -16.61 -5.25 -23.70
CA GLY A 171 -15.37 -4.57 -24.10
C GLY A 171 -14.64 -5.10 -25.33
N GLY A 172 -15.35 -5.81 -26.22
CA GLY A 172 -14.78 -6.38 -27.44
C GLY A 172 -15.78 -6.30 -28.60
N ALA A 173 -15.30 -6.67 -29.81
CA ALA A 173 -16.08 -6.61 -31.06
C ALA A 173 -17.38 -7.43 -31.04
N GLU A 174 -17.48 -8.44 -30.16
CA GLU A 174 -18.65 -9.32 -30.04
C GLU A 174 -19.26 -9.26 -28.63
N LEU A 175 -20.58 -9.45 -28.53
CA LEU A 175 -21.31 -9.59 -27.27
C LEU A 175 -21.56 -11.07 -26.99
N THR A 176 -21.40 -11.48 -25.73
CA THR A 176 -21.46 -12.89 -25.34
C THR A 176 -22.22 -13.09 -24.05
N ILE A 177 -22.89 -14.24 -23.96
CA ILE A 177 -23.50 -14.78 -22.75
C ILE A 177 -22.74 -16.05 -22.38
N TYR A 178 -22.50 -16.25 -21.09
CA TYR A 178 -22.06 -17.54 -20.56
C TYR A 178 -23.23 -18.26 -19.91
N ASP A 179 -23.55 -19.43 -20.47
CA ASP A 179 -24.53 -20.34 -19.93
C ASP A 179 -23.84 -21.32 -18.97
N ASN A 180 -24.37 -21.45 -17.76
CA ASN A 180 -24.07 -22.57 -16.88
C ASN A 180 -25.00 -23.72 -17.29
N LEU A 181 -24.43 -24.77 -17.88
CA LEU A 181 -25.19 -25.92 -18.34
C LEU A 181 -25.27 -27.00 -17.25
N GLY A 182 -26.50 -27.45 -16.98
CA GLY A 182 -26.76 -28.61 -16.14
C GLY A 182 -26.26 -29.91 -16.77
N ARG A 183 -26.39 -31.02 -16.03
CA ARG A 183 -25.98 -32.36 -16.51
C ARG A 183 -26.76 -32.84 -17.74
N ASP A 184 -27.96 -32.32 -17.95
CA ASP A 184 -28.82 -32.58 -19.10
C ASP A 184 -28.44 -31.73 -20.34
N GLY A 185 -27.41 -30.88 -20.22
CA GLY A 185 -26.94 -30.00 -21.28
C GLY A 185 -27.78 -28.74 -21.50
N LYS A 186 -28.79 -28.48 -20.65
CA LYS A 186 -29.62 -27.27 -20.71
C LYS A 186 -29.04 -26.16 -19.84
N ALA A 187 -29.23 -24.91 -20.26
CA ALA A 187 -28.86 -23.75 -19.47
C ALA A 187 -29.72 -23.69 -18.21
N VAL A 188 -29.08 -23.69 -17.03
CA VAL A 188 -29.75 -23.49 -15.73
C VAL A 188 -29.65 -22.05 -15.26
N TRP A 189 -28.62 -21.33 -15.71
CA TRP A 189 -28.37 -19.93 -15.43
C TRP A 189 -27.50 -19.33 -16.54
N SER A 190 -27.64 -18.03 -16.78
CA SER A 190 -26.95 -17.33 -17.87
C SER A 190 -26.60 -15.91 -17.43
N ASP A 191 -25.44 -15.41 -17.84
CA ASP A 191 -25.00 -14.04 -17.53
C ASP A 191 -24.23 -13.40 -18.68
N LEU A 192 -24.35 -12.08 -18.79
CA LEU A 192 -23.60 -11.26 -19.73
C LEU A 192 -22.15 -11.26 -19.29
N CYS A 193 -21.25 -11.77 -20.13
CA CYS A 193 -19.84 -11.79 -19.78
C CYS A 193 -18.99 -12.06 -21.02
N ARG A 194 -17.80 -11.45 -21.08
CA ARG A 194 -16.81 -11.71 -22.14
C ARG A 194 -16.04 -13.03 -21.91
N GLY A 195 -15.79 -13.37 -20.66
CA GLY A 195 -14.91 -14.45 -20.21
C GLY A 195 -13.43 -14.20 -20.54
N PRO A 196 -12.58 -15.23 -20.55
CA PRO A 196 -12.92 -16.66 -20.49
C PRO A 196 -13.29 -17.17 -19.10
N HIS A 197 -13.84 -18.39 -19.05
CA HIS A 197 -14.21 -19.12 -17.84
C HIS A 197 -13.50 -20.48 -17.72
N LEU A 198 -13.49 -21.03 -16.52
CA LEU A 198 -13.11 -22.43 -16.30
C LEU A 198 -14.02 -23.37 -17.13
N PRO A 199 -13.59 -24.58 -17.50
CA PRO A 199 -14.42 -25.51 -18.27
C PRO A 199 -15.68 -25.99 -17.51
N SER A 200 -15.63 -26.05 -16.17
CA SER A 200 -16.78 -26.38 -15.34
C SER A 200 -16.68 -25.80 -13.93
N THR A 201 -17.82 -25.67 -13.23
CA THR A 201 -17.86 -25.23 -11.83
C THR A 201 -17.14 -26.21 -10.90
N LYS A 202 -16.96 -27.48 -11.29
CA LYS A 202 -16.25 -28.50 -10.52
C LYS A 202 -14.74 -28.22 -10.40
N GLN A 203 -14.19 -27.40 -11.29
CA GLN A 203 -12.78 -27.02 -11.28
C GLN A 203 -12.48 -25.83 -10.37
N ILE A 204 -13.46 -25.35 -9.58
CA ILE A 204 -13.24 -24.37 -8.50
C ILE A 204 -12.84 -25.16 -7.24
N PRO A 205 -11.55 -25.18 -6.86
CA PRO A 205 -11.07 -26.08 -5.81
C PRO A 205 -11.42 -25.56 -4.41
N ALA A 206 -11.15 -24.28 -4.17
CA ALA A 206 -11.37 -23.64 -2.88
C ALA A 206 -11.83 -22.18 -3.07
N PHE A 207 -12.81 -21.76 -2.28
CA PHE A 207 -13.24 -20.36 -2.20
C PHE A 207 -13.73 -19.99 -0.79
N LYS A 208 -13.81 -18.68 -0.51
CA LYS A 208 -14.44 -18.11 0.69
C LYS A 208 -15.03 -16.73 0.40
N LEU A 209 -16.24 -16.46 0.92
CA LEU A 209 -16.81 -15.13 0.94
C LEU A 209 -16.26 -14.36 2.15
N MET A 210 -15.87 -13.10 1.92
CA MET A 210 -15.12 -12.31 2.89
C MET A 210 -16.02 -11.31 3.62
N ARG A 211 -16.65 -10.41 2.88
CA ARG A 211 -17.49 -9.33 3.45
C ARG A 211 -18.47 -8.78 2.42
N ALA A 212 -19.54 -8.17 2.90
CA ALA A 212 -20.41 -7.31 2.12
C ALA A 212 -20.08 -5.82 2.38
N ALA A 213 -20.18 -4.97 1.37
CA ALA A 213 -19.98 -3.52 1.47
C ALA A 213 -20.90 -2.76 0.50
N GLY A 214 -21.16 -1.48 0.76
CA GLY A 214 -21.83 -0.61 -0.21
C GLY A 214 -20.88 -0.19 -1.34
N ALA A 215 -21.36 -0.15 -2.57
CA ALA A 215 -20.64 0.38 -3.72
C ALA A 215 -21.57 1.20 -4.61
N TYR A 216 -21.08 2.27 -5.21
CA TYR A 216 -21.89 3.04 -6.17
C TYR A 216 -21.70 2.47 -7.58
N TRP A 217 -22.81 2.34 -8.32
CA TRP A 217 -22.77 1.86 -9.70
C TRP A 217 -21.83 2.71 -10.56
N ARG A 218 -20.91 2.07 -11.28
CA ARG A 218 -19.82 2.71 -12.06
C ARG A 218 -18.94 3.69 -11.27
N GLY A 219 -18.87 3.53 -9.94
CA GLY A 219 -18.01 4.34 -9.07
C GLY A 219 -18.46 5.80 -8.89
N SER A 220 -19.71 6.14 -9.25
CA SER A 220 -20.23 7.51 -9.11
C SER A 220 -21.31 7.59 -8.04
N GLU A 221 -21.12 8.45 -7.04
CA GLU A 221 -22.09 8.74 -5.97
C GLU A 221 -23.46 9.26 -6.48
N LYS A 222 -23.54 9.66 -7.76
CA LYS A 222 -24.78 10.07 -8.43
C LYS A 222 -25.64 8.89 -8.86
N ASN A 223 -25.08 7.68 -8.89
CA ASN A 223 -25.75 6.47 -9.34
C ASN A 223 -26.29 5.67 -8.14
N PRO A 224 -27.19 4.70 -8.38
CA PRO A 224 -27.72 3.84 -7.31
C PRO A 224 -26.61 3.17 -6.49
N MET A 225 -26.84 3.06 -5.19
CA MET A 225 -25.98 2.32 -4.28
C MET A 225 -26.32 0.83 -4.34
N LEU A 226 -25.34 0.03 -4.73
CA LEU A 226 -25.37 -1.42 -4.79
C LEU A 226 -24.72 -2.03 -3.53
N GLN A 227 -24.94 -3.34 -3.36
CA GLN A 227 -24.27 -4.17 -2.37
C GLN A 227 -23.21 -5.03 -3.06
N ARG A 228 -21.96 -4.80 -2.70
CA ARG A 228 -20.79 -5.55 -3.17
C ARG A 228 -20.47 -6.69 -2.22
N ILE A 229 -20.42 -7.92 -2.71
CA ILE A 229 -19.88 -9.06 -1.96
C ILE A 229 -18.46 -9.32 -2.45
N TYR A 230 -17.50 -9.34 -1.52
CA TYR A 230 -16.11 -9.73 -1.77
C TYR A 230 -15.91 -11.22 -1.48
N GLY A 231 -15.15 -11.91 -2.32
CA GLY A 231 -14.73 -13.29 -2.14
C GLY A 231 -13.30 -13.54 -2.58
N THR A 232 -12.74 -14.69 -2.22
CA THR A 232 -11.43 -15.15 -2.69
C THR A 232 -11.54 -16.59 -3.20
N ALA A 233 -10.71 -16.96 -4.17
CA ALA A 233 -10.67 -18.29 -4.76
C ALA A 233 -9.23 -18.66 -5.13
N TRP A 234 -8.87 -19.92 -4.88
CA TRP A 234 -7.50 -20.43 -5.00
C TRP A 234 -7.48 -21.82 -5.64
N GLN A 235 -6.36 -22.14 -6.29
CA GLN A 235 -6.11 -23.39 -6.98
C GLN A 235 -6.08 -24.63 -6.07
N SER A 236 -5.99 -24.44 -4.75
CA SER A 236 -6.08 -25.51 -3.76
C SER A 236 -6.57 -24.99 -2.40
N GLN A 237 -6.99 -25.91 -1.51
CA GLN A 237 -7.39 -25.55 -0.15
C GLN A 237 -6.18 -25.02 0.65
N GLU A 238 -4.99 -25.60 0.45
CA GLU A 238 -3.77 -25.18 1.12
C GLU A 238 -3.38 -23.75 0.76
N ALA A 239 -3.51 -23.37 -0.52
CA ALA A 239 -3.25 -22.00 -0.97
C ALA A 239 -4.24 -21.00 -0.37
N GLN A 240 -5.53 -21.38 -0.27
CA GLN A 240 -6.53 -20.57 0.41
C GLN A 240 -6.22 -20.42 1.90
N ASP A 241 -5.91 -21.51 2.60
CA ASP A 241 -5.63 -21.49 4.04
C ASP A 241 -4.38 -20.64 4.32
N ALA A 242 -3.36 -20.71 3.47
CA ALA A 242 -2.19 -19.84 3.55
C ALA A 242 -2.55 -18.35 3.41
N TYR A 243 -3.44 -18.01 2.45
CA TYR A 243 -3.93 -16.64 2.29
C TYR A 243 -4.77 -16.17 3.47
N LEU A 244 -5.66 -17.01 4.01
CA LEU A 244 -6.48 -16.66 5.17
C LEU A 244 -5.61 -16.48 6.43
N HIS A 245 -4.63 -17.34 6.63
CA HIS A 245 -3.64 -17.19 7.70
C HIS A 245 -2.85 -15.88 7.56
N LEU A 246 -2.47 -15.51 6.34
CA LEU A 246 -1.82 -14.21 6.07
C LEU A 246 -2.71 -13.03 6.47
N LEU A 247 -4.01 -13.08 6.17
CA LEU A 247 -4.96 -12.04 6.56
C LEU A 247 -5.14 -11.95 8.08
N GLU A 248 -5.22 -13.09 8.77
CA GLU A 248 -5.30 -13.14 10.23
C GLU A 248 -4.04 -12.56 10.88
N GLU A 249 -2.86 -12.89 10.37
CA GLU A 249 -1.60 -12.30 10.83
C GLU A 249 -1.51 -10.80 10.52
N ALA A 250 -2.01 -10.35 9.38
CA ALA A 250 -2.10 -8.93 9.04
C ALA A 250 -3.03 -8.17 10.00
N GLU A 251 -4.18 -8.74 10.36
CA GLU A 251 -5.13 -8.13 11.29
C GLU A 251 -4.54 -8.02 12.71
N LYS A 252 -3.80 -9.03 13.18
CA LYS A 252 -3.07 -8.96 14.46
C LYS A 252 -1.98 -7.88 14.47
N ARG A 253 -1.48 -7.51 13.30
CA ARG A 253 -0.42 -6.52 13.10
C ARG A 253 -0.95 -5.13 12.76
N ASP A 254 -2.25 -4.96 12.60
CA ASP A 254 -2.85 -3.68 12.25
C ASP A 254 -2.45 -2.60 13.27
N HIS A 255 -1.77 -1.57 12.79
CA HIS A 255 -1.25 -0.51 13.63
C HIS A 255 -2.35 0.23 14.40
N ARG A 256 -3.61 0.24 13.93
CA ARG A 256 -4.73 0.89 14.63
C ARG A 256 -5.14 0.10 15.85
N LYS A 257 -5.16 -1.23 15.73
CA LYS A 257 -5.42 -2.16 16.84
C LYS A 257 -4.27 -2.10 17.85
N LEU A 258 -3.04 -2.30 17.37
CA LEU A 258 -1.85 -2.26 18.22
C LEU A 258 -1.62 -0.87 18.84
N GLY A 259 -1.91 0.20 18.09
CA GLY A 259 -1.79 1.58 18.56
C GLY A 259 -2.71 1.88 19.74
N ALA A 260 -3.93 1.32 19.74
CA ALA A 260 -4.83 1.39 20.87
C ALA A 260 -4.40 0.46 22.03
N GLU A 261 -4.08 -0.80 21.73
CA GLU A 261 -3.66 -1.79 22.75
C GLU A 261 -2.39 -1.39 23.50
N LEU A 262 -1.45 -0.73 22.82
CA LEU A 262 -0.16 -0.31 23.37
C LEU A 262 -0.13 1.16 23.81
N ASP A 263 -1.27 1.88 23.74
CA ASP A 263 -1.39 3.28 24.12
C ASP A 263 -0.40 4.21 23.37
N LEU A 264 -0.32 4.05 22.03
CA LEU A 264 0.62 4.78 21.19
C LEU A 264 0.00 6.07 20.62
N PHE A 265 -1.22 5.98 20.11
CA PHE A 265 -1.93 7.11 19.50
C PHE A 265 -3.43 6.86 19.42
N SER A 266 -4.20 7.92 19.21
CA SER A 266 -5.66 7.87 19.02
C SER A 266 -6.14 8.84 17.93
N PHE A 267 -7.42 8.72 17.58
CA PHE A 267 -8.13 9.62 16.65
C PHE A 267 -9.40 10.14 17.32
N PRO A 268 -9.31 11.17 18.18
CA PRO A 268 -10.47 11.79 18.81
C PRO A 268 -11.43 12.36 17.76
N GLU A 269 -12.73 12.14 17.92
CA GLU A 269 -13.76 12.60 16.97
C GLU A 269 -13.77 14.14 16.88
N GLU A 270 -13.49 14.82 17.98
CA GLU A 270 -13.47 16.28 18.12
C GLU A 270 -12.40 16.96 17.24
N ILE A 271 -11.33 16.24 16.89
CA ILE A 271 -10.24 16.79 16.06
C ILE A 271 -10.56 16.57 14.57
N GLY A 272 -11.25 15.47 14.25
CA GLY A 272 -11.63 15.12 12.88
C GLY A 272 -10.74 14.06 12.23
N SER A 273 -11.26 13.47 11.16
CA SER A 273 -10.65 12.32 10.47
C SER A 273 -9.27 12.64 9.88
N GLY A 274 -8.32 11.72 10.07
CA GLY A 274 -6.98 11.78 9.48
C GLY A 274 -6.00 12.66 10.25
N LEU A 275 -6.31 13.01 11.50
CA LEU A 275 -5.48 13.81 12.39
C LEU A 275 -5.24 13.02 13.70
N ALA A 276 -4.09 12.37 13.79
CA ALA A 276 -3.76 11.50 14.93
C ALA A 276 -3.19 12.30 16.12
N VAL A 277 -3.49 11.84 17.34
CA VAL A 277 -2.88 12.34 18.58
C VAL A 277 -1.93 11.28 19.11
N PHE A 278 -0.63 11.59 19.18
CA PHE A 278 0.37 10.70 19.77
C PHE A 278 0.33 10.79 21.30
N HIS A 279 0.18 9.65 21.96
CA HIS A 279 0.20 9.52 23.42
C HIS A 279 1.65 9.43 23.92
N PRO A 280 1.93 9.50 25.24
CA PRO A 280 3.30 9.51 25.75
C PRO A 280 4.20 8.36 25.22
N LYS A 281 3.69 7.13 25.14
CA LYS A 281 4.46 5.99 24.60
C LYS A 281 4.74 6.15 23.10
N GLY A 282 3.74 6.55 22.31
CA GLY A 282 3.95 6.85 20.90
C GLY A 282 4.89 8.04 20.66
N GLY A 283 4.80 9.07 21.49
CA GLY A 283 5.68 10.24 21.45
C GLY A 283 7.15 9.88 21.70
N ILE A 284 7.43 8.93 22.60
CA ILE A 284 8.80 8.42 22.83
C ILE A 284 9.35 7.74 21.59
N ILE A 285 8.57 6.85 20.96
CA ILE A 285 8.98 6.14 19.74
C ILE A 285 9.21 7.16 18.62
N ARG A 286 8.26 8.07 18.40
CA ARG A 286 8.35 9.14 17.40
C ARG A 286 9.62 9.98 17.60
N ARG A 287 9.88 10.42 18.83
CA ARG A 287 11.10 11.17 19.15
C ARG A 287 12.36 10.36 18.86
N ALA A 288 12.41 9.08 19.25
CA ALA A 288 13.56 8.21 18.96
C ALA A 288 13.82 8.08 17.45
N MET A 289 12.76 8.01 16.65
CA MET A 289 12.86 7.97 15.18
C MET A 289 13.39 9.29 14.62
N GLU A 290 12.82 10.41 15.05
CA GLU A 290 13.20 11.76 14.62
C GLU A 290 14.63 12.07 15.02
N ASP A 291 15.04 11.83 16.27
CA ASP A 291 16.39 12.08 16.77
C ASP A 291 17.44 11.27 16.02
N TYR A 292 17.14 9.98 15.73
CA TYR A 292 18.06 9.16 14.95
C TYR A 292 18.20 9.69 13.53
N SER A 293 17.09 10.07 12.91
CA SER A 293 17.11 10.70 11.60
C SER A 293 17.90 12.01 11.63
N ARG A 294 17.69 12.92 12.59
CA ARG A 294 18.50 14.15 12.73
C ARG A 294 19.99 13.86 12.73
N LYS A 295 20.43 12.95 13.59
CA LYS A 295 21.84 12.57 13.68
C LYS A 295 22.39 12.07 12.35
N ARG A 296 21.64 11.20 11.67
CA ARG A 296 22.04 10.66 10.36
C ARG A 296 22.10 11.74 9.28
N HIS A 297 21.25 12.77 9.35
CA HIS A 297 21.29 13.91 8.42
C HIS A 297 22.49 14.83 8.70
N GLU A 298 22.83 15.06 9.96
CA GLU A 298 24.02 15.82 10.36
C GLU A 298 25.31 15.14 9.86
N GLU A 299 25.39 13.81 9.97
CA GLU A 299 26.52 13.01 9.48
C GLU A 299 26.68 13.03 7.94
N GLU A 300 25.63 13.42 7.21
CA GLU A 300 25.60 13.49 5.73
C GLU A 300 25.54 14.96 5.22
N ASP A 301 25.97 15.91 6.06
CA ASP A 301 26.10 17.35 5.76
C ASP A 301 24.78 18.04 5.34
N TYR A 302 23.65 17.66 5.93
CA TYR A 302 22.37 18.37 5.73
C TYR A 302 22.25 19.60 6.64
N GLN A 303 21.68 20.65 6.09
CA GLN A 303 21.36 21.89 6.81
C GLN A 303 19.89 21.91 7.22
N PHE A 304 19.64 21.99 8.52
CA PHE A 304 18.29 22.01 9.08
C PHE A 304 17.64 23.37 8.88
N VAL A 305 16.43 23.36 8.33
CA VAL A 305 15.60 24.54 8.11
C VAL A 305 14.20 24.33 8.69
N TYR A 306 13.47 25.43 8.89
CA TYR A 306 12.09 25.41 9.40
C TYR A 306 11.26 26.41 8.60
N SER A 307 10.11 25.99 8.11
CA SER A 307 9.23 26.83 7.29
C SER A 307 7.79 26.89 7.86
N PRO A 308 7.07 28.02 7.68
CA PRO A 308 5.69 28.15 8.15
C PRO A 308 4.74 27.11 7.58
N HIS A 309 3.62 26.85 8.28
CA HIS A 309 2.56 25.97 7.78
C HIS A 309 1.63 26.65 6.76
N LEU A 310 1.58 27.98 6.75
CA LEU A 310 0.65 28.79 5.97
C LEU A 310 1.41 29.77 5.08
N THR A 311 0.90 29.99 3.87
CA THR A 311 1.46 30.97 2.94
C THR A 311 0.41 31.46 1.95
N LYS A 312 0.71 32.56 1.27
CA LYS A 312 -0.15 33.18 0.25
C LYS A 312 -0.26 32.28 -0.99
N ALA A 313 -1.43 32.33 -1.65
CA ALA A 313 -1.69 31.64 -2.92
C ALA A 313 -0.58 31.85 -3.96
N ALA A 314 -0.04 33.06 -4.07
CA ALA A 314 1.01 33.42 -5.03
C ALA A 314 2.26 32.50 -4.99
N LEU A 315 2.64 31.99 -3.81
CA LEU A 315 3.77 31.06 -3.70
C LEU A 315 3.45 29.72 -4.38
N PHE A 316 2.23 29.21 -4.15
CA PHE A 316 1.78 27.95 -4.76
C PHE A 316 1.49 28.11 -6.25
N GLU A 317 1.00 29.26 -6.70
CA GLU A 317 0.88 29.61 -8.11
C GLU A 317 2.24 29.63 -8.82
N THR A 318 3.26 30.25 -8.21
CA THR A 318 4.63 30.29 -8.74
C THR A 318 5.16 28.87 -8.90
N SER A 319 5.01 28.05 -7.86
CA SER A 319 5.47 26.67 -7.85
C SER A 319 4.68 25.73 -8.77
N GLY A 320 3.46 26.10 -9.22
CA GLY A 320 2.59 25.23 -10.01
C GLY A 320 1.62 24.35 -9.21
N HIS A 321 1.71 24.34 -7.87
CA HIS A 321 0.91 23.44 -7.03
C HIS A 321 -0.59 23.76 -7.07
N LEU A 322 -0.98 25.04 -7.17
CA LEU A 322 -2.41 25.38 -7.29
C LEU A 322 -2.99 24.96 -8.64
N GLN A 323 -2.19 24.93 -9.69
CA GLN A 323 -2.64 24.56 -11.03
C GLN A 323 -2.81 23.04 -11.18
N TRP A 324 -1.94 22.26 -10.54
CA TRP A 324 -1.88 20.81 -10.71
C TRP A 324 -2.40 20.00 -9.52
N TYR A 325 -2.49 20.61 -8.33
CA TYR A 325 -2.74 19.90 -7.07
C TYR A 325 -3.80 20.55 -6.17
N ALA A 326 -4.55 21.56 -6.65
CA ALA A 326 -5.56 22.26 -5.86
C ALA A 326 -6.59 21.32 -5.21
N ASP A 327 -7.06 20.29 -5.92
CA ASP A 327 -8.04 19.32 -5.39
C ASP A 327 -7.52 18.51 -4.20
N GLY A 328 -6.19 18.39 -4.07
CA GLY A 328 -5.52 17.74 -2.94
C GLY A 328 -5.11 18.69 -1.81
N MET A 329 -5.35 20.00 -1.97
CA MET A 329 -5.06 21.02 -0.96
C MET A 329 -6.27 21.28 -0.08
N TYR A 330 -6.02 21.64 1.18
CA TYR A 330 -7.09 22.18 2.01
C TYR A 330 -7.64 23.49 1.42
N PRO A 331 -8.94 23.78 1.58
CA PRO A 331 -9.51 25.03 1.11
C PRO A 331 -8.76 26.26 1.63
N PRO A 332 -8.70 27.36 0.83
CA PRO A 332 -8.03 28.58 1.28
C PRO A 332 -8.77 29.20 2.47
N MET A 333 -7.99 29.85 3.34
CA MET A 333 -8.50 30.86 4.27
C MET A 333 -8.44 32.22 3.59
N GLU A 334 -9.56 32.94 3.58
CA GLU A 334 -9.65 34.31 3.09
C GLU A 334 -9.38 35.27 4.25
N MET A 335 -8.29 36.04 4.13
CA MET A 335 -7.79 36.92 5.18
C MET A 335 -7.83 38.38 4.71
N ASP A 336 -8.00 39.32 5.64
CA ASP A 336 -7.90 40.78 5.40
C ASP A 336 -8.91 41.34 4.39
N GLU A 337 -10.07 40.69 4.23
CA GLU A 337 -11.21 41.22 3.47
C GLU A 337 -11.88 42.35 4.26
N GLU A 338 -12.03 43.51 3.62
CA GLU A 338 -12.72 44.65 4.23
C GLU A 338 -13.98 44.97 3.46
N PHE A 339 -15.07 45.22 4.20
CA PHE A 339 -16.33 45.72 3.68
C PHE A 339 -16.55 47.17 4.12
N HIS A 340 -17.21 47.94 3.27
CA HIS A 340 -17.82 49.21 3.64
C HIS A 340 -19.01 48.98 4.59
N ALA A 341 -19.45 50.04 5.28
CA ALA A 341 -20.60 49.97 6.19
C ALA A 341 -21.92 49.58 5.49
N ASP A 342 -22.00 49.72 4.16
CA ASP A 342 -23.13 49.34 3.32
C ASP A 342 -23.05 47.88 2.80
N GLY A 343 -22.03 47.11 3.21
CA GLY A 343 -21.81 45.73 2.79
C GLY A 343 -21.09 45.58 1.43
N THR A 344 -20.67 46.67 0.78
CA THR A 344 -19.87 46.58 -0.46
C THR A 344 -18.39 46.28 -0.16
N LEU A 345 -17.73 45.54 -1.05
CA LEU A 345 -16.33 45.14 -0.86
C LEU A 345 -15.39 46.34 -1.00
N LYS A 346 -14.67 46.69 0.06
CA LYS A 346 -13.67 47.78 0.11
C LYS A 346 -12.28 47.29 -0.30
N LYS A 347 -11.92 46.08 0.12
CA LYS A 347 -10.63 45.45 -0.17
C LYS A 347 -10.83 43.95 -0.29
N ALA A 348 -10.46 43.39 -1.43
CA ALA A 348 -10.48 41.96 -1.65
C ALA A 348 -9.53 41.26 -0.66
N GLY A 349 -10.01 40.18 -0.03
CA GLY A 349 -9.18 39.35 0.84
C GLY A 349 -8.03 38.67 0.11
N GLN A 350 -7.00 38.29 0.85
CA GLN A 350 -5.90 37.46 0.37
C GLN A 350 -6.14 36.00 0.74
N LYS A 351 -5.95 35.10 -0.22
CA LYS A 351 -6.04 33.66 0.00
C LYS A 351 -4.75 33.11 0.59
N TYR A 352 -4.86 32.47 1.75
CA TYR A 352 -3.81 31.70 2.38
C TYR A 352 -4.15 30.22 2.35
N TYR A 353 -3.13 29.39 2.14
CA TYR A 353 -3.28 27.94 2.11
C TYR A 353 -2.36 27.28 3.13
N MET A 354 -2.83 26.17 3.70
CA MET A 354 -1.96 25.22 4.38
C MET A 354 -1.04 24.55 3.37
N LYS A 355 0.24 24.41 3.71
CA LYS A 355 1.23 23.84 2.80
C LYS A 355 0.95 22.35 2.55
N PRO A 356 0.81 21.91 1.29
CA PRO A 356 0.72 20.48 0.95
C PRO A 356 2.10 19.82 0.81
N MET A 357 3.15 20.63 0.64
CA MET A 357 4.55 20.24 0.40
C MET A 357 5.51 21.35 0.88
N ASN A 358 6.75 21.01 1.20
CA ASN A 358 7.76 21.96 1.70
C ASN A 358 8.61 22.62 0.60
N CYS A 359 8.68 22.02 -0.60
CA CYS A 359 9.54 22.48 -1.71
C CYS A 359 9.46 23.98 -2.03
N PRO A 360 8.29 24.67 -2.03
CA PRO A 360 8.25 26.09 -2.38
C PRO A 360 8.98 26.96 -1.36
N PHE A 361 9.00 26.55 -0.09
CA PHE A 361 9.65 27.27 1.00
C PHE A 361 11.18 27.09 0.94
N HIS A 362 11.65 25.89 0.64
CA HIS A 362 13.09 25.61 0.52
C HIS A 362 13.70 26.36 -0.67
N ASN A 363 12.93 26.55 -1.76
CA ASN A 363 13.34 27.40 -2.88
C ASN A 363 13.53 28.87 -2.48
N LEU A 364 12.70 29.40 -1.57
CA LEU A 364 12.88 30.76 -1.05
C LEU A 364 14.15 30.86 -0.20
N ILE A 365 14.50 29.82 0.56
CA ILE A 365 15.76 29.75 1.31
C ILE A 365 16.96 29.70 0.37
N TYR A 366 16.90 28.89 -0.69
CA TYR A 366 17.95 28.88 -1.72
C TYR A 366 18.14 30.29 -2.30
N LYS A 367 17.04 30.97 -2.63
CA LYS A 367 17.01 32.29 -3.28
C LYS A 367 17.46 33.44 -2.37
N SER A 368 17.51 33.26 -1.06
CA SER A 368 17.79 34.35 -0.12
C SER A 368 19.22 34.90 -0.19
N SER A 369 20.15 34.16 -0.81
CA SER A 369 21.51 34.61 -1.07
C SER A 369 22.04 34.04 -2.38
N SER A 370 22.97 34.77 -3.02
CA SER A 370 23.68 34.30 -4.21
C SER A 370 24.46 33.02 -3.91
N LYS A 371 24.52 32.11 -4.88
CA LYS A 371 25.24 30.83 -4.79
C LYS A 371 26.33 30.74 -5.86
N SER A 372 27.45 30.13 -5.52
CA SER A 372 28.52 29.69 -6.44
C SER A 372 28.44 28.17 -6.65
N TYR A 373 29.00 27.66 -7.74
CA TYR A 373 29.17 26.22 -7.95
C TYR A 373 29.92 25.52 -6.79
N ARG A 374 30.73 26.27 -6.02
CA ARG A 374 31.43 25.78 -4.83
C ARG A 374 30.54 25.58 -3.61
N ASP A 375 29.38 26.23 -3.59
CA ASP A 375 28.38 26.09 -2.53
C ASP A 375 27.48 24.86 -2.76
N LEU A 376 27.65 24.17 -3.90
CA LEU A 376 26.88 22.99 -4.28
C LEU A 376 27.74 21.71 -4.13
N PRO A 377 27.17 20.59 -3.65
CA PRO A 377 25.74 20.37 -3.37
C PRO A 377 25.27 21.02 -2.06
N LEU A 378 24.13 21.72 -2.10
CA LEU A 378 23.46 22.29 -0.92
C LEU A 378 22.29 21.39 -0.54
N ARG A 379 22.28 20.87 0.69
CA ARG A 379 21.25 19.94 1.16
C ARG A 379 20.42 20.58 2.27
N LEU A 380 19.16 20.93 1.99
CA LEU A 380 18.23 21.46 2.99
C LEU A 380 17.33 20.34 3.52
N PHE A 381 17.16 20.26 4.82
CA PHE A 381 16.32 19.26 5.48
C PHE A 381 15.35 19.88 6.48
N GLU A 382 14.11 19.39 6.51
CA GLU A 382 13.08 19.81 7.46
C GLU A 382 12.20 18.62 7.84
N PHE A 383 11.88 18.47 9.13
CA PHE A 383 10.68 17.72 9.53
C PHE A 383 9.43 18.56 9.26
N GLY A 384 9.08 18.67 7.99
CA GLY A 384 8.09 19.60 7.48
C GLY A 384 6.69 19.04 7.63
N THR A 385 5.88 19.64 8.51
CA THR A 385 4.48 19.25 8.66
C THR A 385 3.62 19.85 7.57
N VAL A 386 2.94 18.99 6.82
CA VAL A 386 2.13 19.33 5.66
C VAL A 386 0.70 18.81 5.83
N TYR A 387 -0.20 19.36 5.02
CA TYR A 387 -1.63 19.04 5.06
C TYR A 387 -2.16 18.71 3.67
N ARG A 388 -2.79 17.54 3.52
CA ARG A 388 -3.40 17.10 2.27
C ARG A 388 -4.87 16.76 2.48
N TYR A 389 -5.70 17.23 1.57
CA TYR A 389 -7.14 17.03 1.61
C TYR A 389 -7.52 15.64 1.06
N GLU A 390 -7.13 14.61 1.79
CA GLU A 390 -7.52 13.23 1.48
C GLU A 390 -9.03 13.06 1.70
N LYS A 391 -9.72 12.40 0.76
CA LYS A 391 -11.14 12.09 0.92
C LYS A 391 -11.36 11.25 2.19
N SER A 392 -12.44 11.49 2.93
CA SER A 392 -12.67 10.81 4.22
C SER A 392 -12.67 9.28 4.11
N GLY A 393 -13.20 8.73 3.01
CA GLY A 393 -13.24 7.30 2.75
C GLY A 393 -11.89 6.64 2.44
N VAL A 394 -10.82 7.42 2.22
CA VAL A 394 -9.47 6.87 1.95
C VAL A 394 -8.51 7.03 3.13
N VAL A 395 -8.88 7.78 4.17
CA VAL A 395 -8.07 7.93 5.39
C VAL A 395 -7.95 6.56 6.08
N HIS A 396 -6.73 6.18 6.46
CA HIS A 396 -6.46 4.89 7.08
C HIS A 396 -5.40 5.00 8.19
N GLY A 397 -5.89 5.17 9.42
CA GLY A 397 -5.05 5.32 10.60
C GLY A 397 -3.98 6.39 10.40
N ILE A 398 -2.73 6.08 10.75
CA ILE A 398 -1.57 6.96 10.55
C ILE A 398 -0.84 6.71 9.22
N THR A 399 -1.19 5.63 8.49
CA THR A 399 -0.57 5.31 7.20
C THR A 399 -1.10 6.15 6.04
N ARG A 400 -2.32 6.67 6.15
CA ARG A 400 -2.90 7.64 5.21
C ARG A 400 -3.69 8.69 5.98
N ALA A 401 -3.04 9.79 6.29
CA ALA A 401 -3.53 10.88 7.14
C ALA A 401 -3.69 12.18 6.35
N ARG A 402 -4.37 13.17 6.94
CA ARG A 402 -4.55 14.52 6.37
C ARG A 402 -3.52 15.53 6.86
N GLY A 403 -3.01 15.34 8.08
CA GLY A 403 -1.91 16.11 8.64
C GLY A 403 -0.79 15.16 9.04
N PHE A 404 0.42 15.42 8.57
CA PHE A 404 1.57 14.56 8.84
C PHE A 404 2.88 15.31 8.64
N THR A 405 3.95 14.79 9.25
CA THR A 405 5.30 15.36 9.20
C THR A 405 6.17 14.52 8.28
N GLN A 406 6.70 15.14 7.24
CA GLN A 406 7.64 14.49 6.32
C GLN A 406 9.08 14.75 6.76
N ASP A 407 9.96 13.75 6.61
CA ASP A 407 11.41 13.89 6.74
C ASP A 407 12.01 14.44 5.43
N ASP A 408 11.50 15.60 5.04
CA ASP A 408 11.62 16.13 3.69
C ASP A 408 12.98 16.81 3.49
N ALA A 409 13.57 16.60 2.32
CA ALA A 409 14.79 17.27 1.91
C ALA A 409 14.78 17.70 0.46
N HIS A 410 15.42 18.85 0.21
CA HIS A 410 15.65 19.39 -1.11
C HIS A 410 17.14 19.65 -1.29
N ILE A 411 17.73 18.94 -2.24
CA ILE A 411 19.16 19.02 -2.55
C ILE A 411 19.31 19.78 -3.86
N TYR A 412 20.15 20.80 -3.84
CA TYR A 412 20.50 21.59 -5.01
C TYR A 412 21.91 21.24 -5.44
N CYS A 413 22.09 20.75 -6.66
CA CYS A 413 23.38 20.35 -7.19
C CYS A 413 23.55 20.81 -8.64
N THR A 414 24.77 20.74 -9.17
CA THR A 414 24.98 20.92 -10.61
C THR A 414 24.52 19.68 -11.39
N LYS A 415 24.34 19.79 -12.71
CA LYS A 415 24.00 18.64 -13.57
C LYS A 415 25.06 17.54 -13.49
N GLU A 416 26.33 17.92 -13.35
CA GLU A 416 27.47 17.00 -13.26
C GLU A 416 27.52 16.26 -11.92
N GLN A 417 27.06 16.90 -10.83
CA GLN A 417 27.00 16.32 -9.49
C GLN A 417 25.81 15.36 -9.31
N MET A 418 24.75 15.52 -10.12
CA MET A 418 23.45 14.82 -9.96
C MET A 418 23.60 13.30 -9.82
N ALA A 419 24.35 12.64 -10.69
CA ALA A 419 24.51 11.18 -10.65
C ALA A 419 25.20 10.69 -9.36
N GLY A 420 26.17 11.46 -8.85
CA GLY A 420 26.85 11.15 -7.59
C GLY A 420 25.94 11.34 -6.37
N GLU A 421 25.13 12.40 -6.38
CA GLU A 421 24.14 12.63 -5.32
C GLU A 421 23.09 11.52 -5.30
N LEU A 422 22.53 11.10 -6.45
CA LEU A 422 21.52 10.04 -6.49
C LEU A 422 22.06 8.70 -5.94
N ASP A 423 23.30 8.33 -6.25
CA ASP A 423 23.96 7.11 -5.77
C ASP A 423 24.19 7.14 -4.24
N SER A 424 24.71 8.27 -3.74
CA SER A 424 24.88 8.54 -2.31
C SER A 424 23.54 8.45 -1.56
N LEU A 425 22.51 9.10 -2.10
CA LEU A 425 21.18 9.15 -1.48
C LEU A 425 20.52 7.79 -1.41
N LEU A 426 20.61 6.99 -2.47
CA LEU A 426 20.04 5.65 -2.47
C LEU A 426 20.73 4.75 -1.44
N THR A 427 22.07 4.83 -1.34
CA THR A 427 22.85 4.13 -0.31
C THR A 427 22.44 4.58 1.09
N PHE A 428 22.28 5.89 1.30
CA PHE A 428 21.86 6.47 2.56
C PHE A 428 20.47 5.97 2.99
N VAL A 429 19.50 6.00 2.08
CA VAL A 429 18.14 5.48 2.28
C VAL A 429 18.17 4.02 2.73
N LEU A 430 18.84 3.15 1.97
CA LEU A 430 18.85 1.71 2.24
C LEU A 430 19.49 1.41 3.61
N ASN A 431 20.60 2.08 3.94
CA ASN A 431 21.25 1.90 5.24
C ASN A 431 20.36 2.38 6.39
N LEU A 432 19.69 3.53 6.24
CA LEU A 432 18.78 4.02 7.26
C LEU A 432 17.63 3.04 7.50
N LEU A 433 16.99 2.52 6.43
CA LEU A 433 15.90 1.56 6.57
C LEU A 433 16.36 0.23 7.20
N ARG A 434 17.59 -0.22 6.93
CA ARG A 434 18.21 -1.40 7.58
C ARG A 434 18.34 -1.22 9.08
N ASP A 435 18.68 -0.03 9.55
CA ASP A 435 18.78 0.27 10.99
C ASP A 435 17.42 0.16 11.70
N TYR A 436 16.32 0.35 10.98
CA TYR A 436 14.96 0.13 11.42
C TYR A 436 14.46 -1.32 11.21
N GLY A 437 15.35 -2.25 10.85
CA GLY A 437 15.04 -3.66 10.69
C GLY A 437 14.41 -4.07 9.36
N LEU A 438 14.29 -3.14 8.40
CA LEU A 438 13.82 -3.45 7.05
C LEU A 438 15.03 -3.86 6.18
N SER A 439 15.01 -5.05 5.59
CA SER A 439 16.17 -5.56 4.82
C SER A 439 15.83 -6.13 3.45
N ASP A 440 14.56 -6.43 3.19
CA ASP A 440 14.09 -6.95 1.91
C ASP A 440 13.55 -5.81 1.05
N PHE A 441 14.37 -5.39 0.08
CA PHE A 441 14.09 -4.25 -0.79
C PHE A 441 14.07 -4.63 -2.26
N TYR A 442 13.24 -3.94 -3.02
CA TYR A 442 13.39 -3.79 -4.46
C TYR A 442 13.17 -2.33 -4.86
N LEU A 443 13.62 -1.97 -6.05
CA LEU A 443 13.56 -0.62 -6.57
C LEU A 443 12.54 -0.53 -7.70
N GLU A 444 11.80 0.57 -7.70
CA GLU A 444 10.83 0.88 -8.75
C GLU A 444 11.23 2.21 -9.41
N LEU A 445 11.49 2.19 -10.71
CA LEU A 445 11.76 3.39 -11.49
C LEU A 445 10.50 3.79 -12.25
N SER A 446 9.88 4.88 -11.83
CA SER A 446 8.75 5.43 -12.55
C SER A 446 9.21 6.38 -13.63
N THR A 447 8.78 6.11 -14.86
CA THR A 447 9.20 6.84 -16.06
C THR A 447 8.12 7.81 -16.56
N ARG A 448 8.49 8.65 -17.52
CA ARG A 448 7.69 9.77 -18.01
C ARG A 448 6.30 9.36 -18.46
N ASN A 449 5.29 10.13 -18.05
CA ASN A 449 3.95 10.07 -18.63
C ASN A 449 3.84 11.06 -19.81
N PRO A 450 3.63 10.61 -21.05
CA PRO A 450 3.57 11.51 -22.22
C PRO A 450 2.45 12.55 -22.14
N GLU A 451 1.33 12.22 -21.49
CA GLU A 451 0.14 13.09 -21.42
C GLU A 451 0.20 14.09 -20.25
N LYS A 452 1.00 13.79 -19.22
CA LYS A 452 1.08 14.57 -17.96
C LYS A 452 2.53 14.81 -17.53
N SER A 453 3.35 15.36 -18.42
CA SER A 453 4.73 15.75 -18.12
C SER A 453 5.10 17.13 -18.68
N VAL A 454 6.09 17.76 -18.06
CA VAL A 454 6.67 19.04 -18.48
C VAL A 454 8.20 18.94 -18.54
N GLY A 455 8.83 19.83 -19.31
CA GLY A 455 10.29 19.86 -19.48
C GLY A 455 10.77 19.15 -20.75
N ASP A 456 12.06 19.31 -21.03
CA ASP A 456 12.68 18.85 -22.28
C ASP A 456 12.96 17.34 -22.24
N ASP A 457 12.81 16.69 -23.40
CA ASP A 457 13.02 15.23 -23.54
C ASP A 457 14.42 14.79 -23.09
N GLN A 458 15.42 15.63 -23.37
CA GLN A 458 16.82 15.34 -23.05
C GLN A 458 17.10 15.35 -21.54
N ASP A 459 16.45 16.24 -20.78
CA ASP A 459 16.57 16.28 -19.32
C ASP A 459 15.87 15.06 -18.69
N TRP A 460 14.74 14.63 -19.24
CA TRP A 460 14.04 13.41 -18.83
C TRP A 460 14.88 12.15 -19.06
N GLU A 461 15.48 12.00 -20.24
CA GLU A 461 16.34 10.87 -20.57
C GLU A 461 17.57 10.84 -19.64
N SER A 462 18.24 11.97 -19.48
CA SER A 462 19.42 12.09 -18.61
C SER A 462 19.11 11.75 -17.13
N ALA A 463 18.00 12.26 -16.59
CA ALA A 463 17.62 11.95 -15.21
C ALA A 463 17.17 10.51 -15.02
N THR A 464 16.45 9.95 -16.00
CA THR A 464 16.00 8.54 -15.97
C THR A 464 17.20 7.60 -15.98
N ASP A 465 18.18 7.85 -16.86
CA ASP A 465 19.41 7.06 -16.92
C ASP A 465 20.28 7.22 -15.67
N ALA A 466 20.38 8.42 -15.10
CA ALA A 466 21.12 8.64 -13.86
C ALA A 466 20.51 7.83 -12.69
N LEU A 467 19.17 7.81 -12.58
CA LEU A 467 18.46 7.00 -11.59
C LEU A 467 18.66 5.49 -11.83
N ARG A 468 18.58 5.04 -13.10
CA ARG A 468 18.81 3.65 -13.47
C ARG A 468 20.22 3.18 -13.11
N LEU A 469 21.24 3.97 -13.45
CA LEU A 469 22.64 3.65 -13.12
C LEU A 469 22.88 3.62 -11.61
N ALA A 470 22.25 4.51 -10.84
CA ALA A 470 22.31 4.48 -9.38
C ALA A 470 21.64 3.21 -8.82
N ALA A 471 20.52 2.79 -9.40
CA ALA A 471 19.82 1.56 -9.01
C ALA A 471 20.64 0.30 -9.31
N ASP A 472 21.21 0.19 -10.51
CA ASP A 472 21.98 -0.96 -10.98
C ASP A 472 23.18 -1.26 -10.06
N LYS A 473 23.83 -0.21 -9.53
CA LYS A 473 24.95 -0.34 -8.60
C LYS A 473 24.60 -0.99 -7.26
N GLN A 474 23.35 -0.87 -6.81
CA GLN A 474 22.91 -1.44 -5.54
C GLN A 474 22.70 -2.95 -5.60
N GLY A 475 22.64 -3.53 -6.82
CA GLY A 475 22.41 -4.96 -7.02
C GLY A 475 21.04 -5.44 -6.52
N LEU A 476 20.06 -4.54 -6.45
CA LEU A 476 18.68 -4.85 -6.05
C LEU A 476 17.82 -5.17 -7.27
N GLU A 477 16.74 -5.93 -7.04
CA GLU A 477 15.70 -6.13 -8.05
C GLU A 477 15.14 -4.77 -8.50
N PHE A 478 14.96 -4.62 -9.81
CA PHE A 478 14.61 -3.35 -10.44
C PHE A 478 13.39 -3.53 -11.36
N VAL A 479 12.32 -2.80 -11.04
CA VAL A 479 11.04 -2.87 -11.74
C VAL A 479 10.74 -1.51 -12.39
N LEU A 480 10.31 -1.54 -13.66
CA LEU A 480 9.86 -0.34 -14.36
C LEU A 480 8.39 -0.07 -14.06
N ASP A 481 8.06 1.20 -13.85
CA ASP A 481 6.70 1.72 -13.66
C ASP A 481 6.39 2.77 -14.76
N PRO A 482 5.98 2.33 -15.96
CA PRO A 482 5.75 3.21 -17.10
C PRO A 482 4.65 4.25 -16.82
N GLY A 483 4.99 5.53 -16.91
CA GLY A 483 4.04 6.63 -16.73
C GLY A 483 3.70 6.98 -15.28
N GLY A 484 4.35 6.35 -14.29
CA GLY A 484 4.12 6.62 -12.85
C GLY A 484 4.93 7.78 -12.26
N ALA A 485 5.78 8.45 -13.07
CA ALA A 485 6.55 9.62 -12.64
C ALA A 485 5.64 10.80 -12.30
N ALA A 486 6.10 11.75 -11.47
CA ALA A 486 5.39 13.01 -11.33
C ALA A 486 5.62 13.89 -12.57
N PHE A 487 4.79 14.93 -12.72
CA PHE A 487 4.79 15.75 -13.93
C PHE A 487 6.14 16.45 -14.22
N TYR A 488 6.98 16.67 -13.21
CA TYR A 488 8.23 17.44 -13.31
C TYR A 488 9.51 16.60 -13.39
N GLY A 489 9.44 15.26 -13.29
CA GLY A 489 10.63 14.42 -13.47
C GLY A 489 10.48 12.97 -12.99
N PRO A 490 11.43 12.10 -13.37
CA PRO A 490 11.43 10.68 -13.01
C PRO A 490 11.71 10.51 -11.51
N LYS A 491 11.28 9.38 -10.97
CA LYS A 491 11.48 9.04 -9.55
C LYS A 491 11.93 7.59 -9.40
N ILE A 492 12.80 7.35 -8.44
CA ILE A 492 13.07 6.01 -7.93
C ILE A 492 12.42 5.87 -6.56
N SER A 493 11.71 4.78 -6.36
CA SER A 493 11.06 4.46 -5.09
C SER A 493 11.67 3.20 -4.50
N VAL A 494 11.95 3.23 -3.20
CA VAL A 494 12.41 2.05 -2.46
C VAL A 494 11.19 1.33 -1.90
N GLN A 495 10.97 0.11 -2.37
CA GLN A 495 9.89 -0.75 -1.92
C GLN A 495 10.45 -1.73 -0.89
N ALA A 496 9.82 -1.82 0.29
CA ALA A 496 10.23 -2.73 1.34
C ALA A 496 9.13 -3.78 1.59
N ARG A 497 9.52 -5.06 1.67
CA ARG A 497 8.63 -6.13 2.11
C ARG A 497 8.68 -6.25 3.63
N ASP A 498 7.50 -6.23 4.28
CA ASP A 498 7.40 -6.40 5.72
C ASP A 498 7.51 -7.88 6.15
N ALA A 499 7.42 -8.14 7.45
CA ALA A 499 7.60 -9.48 8.03
C ALA A 499 6.57 -10.53 7.58
N ILE A 500 5.47 -10.10 6.93
CA ILE A 500 4.47 -11.01 6.36
C ILE A 500 4.40 -10.91 4.82
N GLY A 501 5.39 -10.26 4.19
CA GLY A 501 5.53 -10.19 2.73
C GLY A 501 4.69 -9.11 2.06
N ARG A 502 4.07 -8.18 2.81
CA ARG A 502 3.40 -7.02 2.20
C ARG A 502 4.41 -5.99 1.77
N THR A 503 4.22 -5.42 0.60
CA THR A 503 5.07 -4.35 0.08
C THR A 503 4.60 -3.00 0.56
N TRP A 504 5.54 -2.19 1.01
CA TRP A 504 5.34 -0.78 1.30
C TRP A 504 6.36 0.07 0.54
N GLN A 505 5.87 1.07 -0.20
CA GLN A 505 6.73 2.12 -0.74
C GLN A 505 7.28 2.94 0.42
N MET A 506 8.58 2.90 0.72
CA MET A 506 9.17 3.60 1.87
C MET A 506 9.64 5.00 1.46
N SER A 507 10.63 5.02 0.60
CA SER A 507 11.36 6.24 0.26
C SER A 507 11.15 6.60 -1.19
N THR A 508 11.34 7.87 -1.53
CA THR A 508 11.30 8.33 -2.90
C THR A 508 12.41 9.35 -3.11
N ILE A 509 13.15 9.19 -4.20
CA ILE A 509 14.14 10.14 -4.69
C ILE A 509 13.67 10.58 -6.07
N GLN A 510 13.52 11.89 -6.25
CA GLN A 510 12.94 12.45 -7.45
C GLN A 510 13.74 13.65 -7.92
N VAL A 511 14.02 13.67 -9.22
CA VAL A 511 14.73 14.77 -9.88
C VAL A 511 13.71 15.80 -10.37
N ASP A 512 13.99 17.07 -10.14
CA ASP A 512 13.15 18.20 -10.56
C ASP A 512 13.99 19.31 -11.22
N PHE A 513 13.69 19.57 -12.49
CA PHE A 513 14.24 20.67 -13.28
C PHE A 513 13.30 21.88 -13.35
N GLN A 514 12.03 21.71 -12.98
CA GLN A 514 10.96 22.69 -13.14
C GLN A 514 10.93 23.73 -12.02
N LEU A 515 10.96 23.31 -10.75
CA LEU A 515 10.90 24.29 -9.66
C LEU A 515 12.08 25.27 -9.67
N PRO A 516 13.34 24.85 -9.93
CA PRO A 516 14.43 25.79 -10.15
C PRO A 516 14.13 26.84 -11.23
N GLN A 517 13.53 26.44 -12.35
CA GLN A 517 13.15 27.37 -13.42
C GLN A 517 12.02 28.32 -12.99
N ARG A 518 10.95 27.80 -12.39
CA ARG A 518 9.78 28.57 -11.94
C ARG A 518 10.12 29.61 -10.89
N PHE A 519 11.07 29.32 -10.00
CA PHE A 519 11.54 30.26 -8.99
C PHE A 519 12.67 31.17 -9.48
N ASN A 520 13.15 30.97 -10.72
CA ASN A 520 14.31 31.62 -11.31
C ASN A 520 15.55 31.49 -10.40
N LEU A 521 15.85 30.25 -10.01
CA LEU A 521 17.03 29.92 -9.20
C LEU A 521 18.26 29.87 -10.10
N GLY A 522 19.40 30.32 -9.58
CA GLY A 522 20.68 30.25 -10.29
C GLY A 522 21.88 30.17 -9.35
N TYR A 523 23.01 29.75 -9.90
CA TYR A 523 24.32 29.81 -9.27
C TYR A 523 25.37 30.31 -10.27
N ALA A 524 26.44 30.93 -9.77
CA ALA A 524 27.60 31.32 -10.56
C ALA A 524 28.48 30.09 -10.85
N ALA A 525 28.57 29.70 -12.11
CA ALA A 525 29.41 28.61 -12.60
C ALA A 525 30.90 29.01 -12.63
N SER A 526 31.78 28.03 -12.87
CA SER A 526 33.24 28.23 -12.91
C SER A 526 33.70 29.17 -14.04
N ASP A 527 32.90 29.30 -15.10
CA ASP A 527 33.13 30.20 -16.24
C ASP A 527 32.53 31.61 -16.03
N GLY A 528 31.94 31.89 -14.86
CA GLY A 528 31.29 33.16 -14.54
C GLY A 528 29.88 33.31 -15.08
N THR A 529 29.35 32.34 -15.82
CA THR A 529 27.94 32.34 -16.26
C THR A 529 27.00 31.96 -15.12
N ILE A 530 25.74 32.39 -15.21
CA ILE A 530 24.69 31.94 -14.29
C ILE A 530 24.04 30.69 -14.88
N LYS A 531 24.07 29.60 -14.13
CA LYS A 531 23.43 28.32 -14.48
C LYS A 531 22.32 28.00 -13.49
N GLN A 532 21.34 27.21 -13.93
CA GLN A 532 20.27 26.73 -13.05
C GLN A 532 20.72 25.46 -12.32
N PRO A 533 20.46 25.33 -11.01
CA PRO A 533 20.72 24.09 -10.28
C PRO A 533 19.69 23.02 -10.66
N VAL A 534 20.07 21.76 -10.51
CA VAL A 534 19.14 20.63 -10.43
C VAL A 534 18.65 20.53 -8.99
N MET A 535 17.35 20.27 -8.80
CA MET A 535 16.80 19.99 -7.48
C MET A 535 16.45 18.51 -7.36
N ILE A 536 16.84 17.88 -6.26
CA ILE A 536 16.46 16.51 -5.93
C ILE A 536 15.57 16.57 -4.69
N HIS A 537 14.32 16.14 -4.84
CA HIS A 537 13.42 15.90 -3.74
C HIS A 537 13.67 14.52 -3.16
N ARG A 538 13.67 14.41 -1.84
CA ARG A 538 13.67 13.10 -1.23
C ARG A 538 12.98 13.08 0.13
N ALA A 539 12.40 11.93 0.44
CA ALA A 539 11.94 11.57 1.76
C ALA A 539 12.37 10.12 2.04
N LEU A 540 12.95 9.85 3.22
CA LEU A 540 13.46 8.53 3.58
C LEU A 540 12.34 7.71 4.19
N PHE A 541 11.60 8.28 5.14
CA PHE A 541 10.42 7.65 5.75
C PHE A 541 9.13 7.92 4.95
N GLY A 542 9.14 8.97 4.12
CA GLY A 542 7.95 9.53 3.52
C GLY A 542 7.27 10.48 4.51
N SER A 543 6.48 9.93 5.43
CA SER A 543 6.03 10.65 6.63
C SER A 543 6.32 9.85 7.89
N ILE A 544 6.58 10.56 8.99
CA ILE A 544 6.85 9.97 10.30
C ILE A 544 5.67 9.12 10.74
N GLU A 545 4.45 9.62 10.57
CA GLU A 545 3.20 8.92 10.88
C GLU A 545 3.09 7.61 10.11
N ARG A 546 3.35 7.64 8.80
CA ARG A 546 3.23 6.45 7.97
C ARG A 546 4.29 5.42 8.30
N PHE A 547 5.53 5.86 8.43
CA PHE A 547 6.64 4.96 8.77
C PHE A 547 6.47 4.38 10.19
N PHE A 548 5.97 5.16 11.15
CA PHE A 548 5.59 4.65 12.47
C PHE A 548 4.54 3.54 12.37
N GLY A 549 3.50 3.74 11.56
CA GLY A 549 2.49 2.72 11.28
C GLY A 549 3.14 1.43 10.75
N VAL A 550 3.97 1.56 9.71
CA VAL A 550 4.68 0.43 9.09
C VAL A 550 5.56 -0.31 10.11
N LEU A 551 6.33 0.41 10.94
CA LEU A 551 7.16 -0.21 11.98
C LEU A 551 6.33 -0.93 13.04
N THR A 552 5.18 -0.35 13.41
CA THR A 552 4.24 -0.99 14.34
C THR A 552 3.77 -2.33 13.78
N GLU A 553 3.42 -2.40 12.50
CA GLU A 553 2.97 -3.66 11.88
C GLU A 553 4.12 -4.65 11.65
N HIS A 554 5.27 -4.16 11.16
CA HIS A 554 6.47 -4.94 10.92
C HIS A 554 6.91 -5.70 12.18
N TYR A 555 6.95 -4.99 13.32
CA TYR A 555 7.30 -5.58 14.60
C TYR A 555 6.12 -6.20 15.34
N ALA A 556 4.91 -6.15 14.81
CA ALA A 556 3.69 -6.49 15.54
C ALA A 556 3.62 -5.76 16.91
N GLY A 557 4.09 -4.51 17.00
CA GLY A 557 4.19 -3.73 18.24
C GLY A 557 5.32 -4.13 19.18
N ALA A 558 6.07 -5.19 18.86
CA ALA A 558 7.21 -5.68 19.62
C ALA A 558 8.50 -4.93 19.22
N PHE A 559 8.52 -3.62 19.43
CA PHE A 559 9.64 -2.76 19.02
C PHE A 559 10.99 -3.24 19.57
N PRO A 560 12.10 -3.04 18.83
CA PRO A 560 13.44 -3.28 19.36
C PRO A 560 13.74 -2.29 20.51
N PRO A 561 14.65 -2.63 21.43
CA PRO A 561 14.90 -1.85 22.64
C PRO A 561 15.16 -0.37 22.37
N TRP A 562 15.90 -0.03 21.31
CA TRP A 562 16.21 1.37 21.02
C TRP A 562 14.98 2.22 20.67
N LEU A 563 13.91 1.61 20.14
CA LEU A 563 12.62 2.26 19.88
C LEU A 563 11.60 2.07 21.00
N ALA A 564 11.65 0.96 21.74
CA ALA A 564 10.64 0.59 22.73
C ALA A 564 10.34 1.74 23.73
N PRO A 565 9.07 2.09 23.97
CA PRO A 565 8.72 3.23 24.82
C PRO A 565 9.14 3.00 26.27
N VAL A 566 9.00 1.76 26.74
CA VAL A 566 9.59 1.25 27.98
C VAL A 566 10.59 0.16 27.59
N GLN A 567 11.86 0.38 27.87
CA GLN A 567 12.94 -0.58 27.59
C GLN A 567 12.98 -1.65 28.69
N VAL A 568 12.91 -1.21 29.94
CA VAL A 568 13.00 -2.06 31.12
C VAL A 568 11.80 -1.80 32.04
N ARG A 569 11.04 -2.85 32.40
CA ARG A 569 10.01 -2.77 33.45
C ARG A 569 10.49 -3.54 34.68
N ALA A 570 10.71 -2.83 35.77
CA ALA A 570 11.04 -3.39 37.06
C ALA A 570 9.78 -3.95 37.74
N ILE A 571 9.86 -5.19 38.22
CA ILE A 571 8.76 -5.93 38.84
C ILE A 571 9.26 -6.50 40.17
N PRO A 572 8.84 -5.95 41.31
CA PRO A 572 9.22 -6.50 42.61
C PRO A 572 8.55 -7.86 42.83
N VAL A 573 9.29 -8.83 43.39
CA VAL A 573 8.72 -10.12 43.80
C VAL A 573 7.69 -9.95 44.92
N ALA A 574 7.92 -8.97 45.80
CA ALA A 574 7.04 -8.51 46.86
C ALA A 574 7.28 -7.02 47.12
N ASP A 575 6.28 -6.31 47.66
CA ASP A 575 6.34 -4.84 47.82
C ASP A 575 7.52 -4.35 48.67
N SER A 576 8.04 -5.21 49.57
CA SER A 576 9.25 -4.95 50.35
C SER A 576 10.50 -4.69 49.49
N PHE A 577 10.54 -5.19 48.25
CA PHE A 577 11.66 -5.00 47.32
C PHE A 577 11.47 -3.81 46.37
N ALA A 578 10.33 -3.11 46.43
CA ALA A 578 10.09 -1.92 45.60
C ALA A 578 11.12 -0.79 45.84
N PRO A 579 11.56 -0.48 47.09
CA PRO A 579 12.62 0.51 47.31
C PRO A 579 13.94 0.15 46.63
N TYR A 580 14.35 -1.12 46.71
CA TYR A 580 15.55 -1.62 46.05
C TYR A 580 15.48 -1.44 44.52
N LEU A 581 14.40 -1.92 43.90
CA LEU A 581 14.22 -1.77 42.45
C LEU A 581 14.07 -0.32 42.03
N SER A 582 13.47 0.55 42.85
CA SER A 582 13.40 1.99 42.59
C SER A 582 14.80 2.60 42.49
N ASP A 583 15.71 2.24 43.39
CA ASP A 583 17.10 2.72 43.34
C ASP A 583 17.87 2.15 42.15
N VAL A 584 17.64 0.88 41.79
CA VAL A 584 18.19 0.30 40.55
C VAL A 584 17.65 1.05 39.31
N VAL A 585 16.35 1.31 39.24
CA VAL A 585 15.72 2.05 38.13
C VAL A 585 16.30 3.46 38.00
N LYS A 586 16.60 4.16 39.11
CA LYS A 586 17.30 5.46 39.07
C LYS A 586 18.66 5.34 38.38
N ARG A 587 19.43 4.29 38.67
CA ARG A 587 20.73 4.03 37.99
C ARG A 587 20.55 3.80 36.49
N PHE A 588 19.57 2.98 36.10
CA PHE A 588 19.24 2.75 34.68
C PHE A 588 18.86 4.06 33.96
N LYS A 589 18.00 4.88 34.57
CA LYS A 589 17.60 6.20 34.03
C LYS A 589 18.80 7.14 33.91
N ALA A 590 19.70 7.17 34.90
CA ALA A 590 20.91 7.98 34.86
C ALA A 590 21.86 7.58 33.71
N SER A 591 21.82 6.33 33.26
CA SER A 591 22.53 5.84 32.08
C SER A 591 21.79 6.05 30.75
N GLY A 592 20.65 6.74 30.76
CA GLY A 592 19.85 7.02 29.55
C GLY A 592 18.88 5.91 29.14
N ILE A 593 18.68 4.88 29.98
CA ILE A 593 17.74 3.80 29.71
C ILE A 593 16.32 4.22 30.15
N ARG A 594 15.34 3.96 29.28
CA ARG A 594 13.91 4.15 29.57
C ARG A 594 13.39 3.01 30.45
N ALA A 595 13.72 3.08 31.73
CA ALA A 595 13.26 2.12 32.74
C ALA A 595 12.06 2.66 33.52
N ASP A 596 11.14 1.78 33.91
CA ASP A 596 10.01 2.09 34.77
C ASP A 596 9.77 0.98 35.79
N ILE A 597 9.01 1.23 36.86
CA ILE A 597 8.70 0.25 37.91
C ILE A 597 7.19 0.05 38.04
N ASP A 598 6.76 -1.22 38.09
CA ASP A 598 5.37 -1.58 38.35
C ASP A 598 5.08 -1.59 39.85
N THR A 599 4.56 -0.47 40.35
CA THR A 599 4.14 -0.27 41.75
C THR A 599 2.66 -0.58 41.99
N SER A 600 1.98 -1.27 41.07
CA SER A 600 0.59 -1.68 41.30
C SER A 600 0.49 -2.74 42.40
N ASP A 601 -0.68 -2.90 43.00
CA ASP A 601 -0.94 -3.94 44.01
C ASP A 601 -1.16 -5.34 43.39
N ASP A 602 -0.90 -5.49 42.09
CA ASP A 602 -1.05 -6.76 41.38
C ASP A 602 -0.01 -7.80 41.81
N ARG A 603 -0.40 -9.08 41.80
CA ARG A 603 0.55 -10.18 42.01
C ARG A 603 1.63 -10.17 40.93
N MET A 604 2.86 -10.56 41.29
CA MET A 604 4.01 -10.58 40.38
C MET A 604 3.71 -11.25 39.03
N GLN A 605 3.00 -12.39 39.01
CA GLN A 605 2.67 -13.07 37.75
C GLN A 605 1.76 -12.22 36.84
N LYS A 606 0.85 -11.44 37.42
CA LYS A 606 -0.01 -10.52 36.68
C LYS A 606 0.79 -9.33 36.15
N LYS A 607 1.71 -8.77 36.95
CA LYS A 607 2.65 -7.73 36.49
C LYS A 607 3.51 -8.20 35.31
N VAL A 608 4.06 -9.41 35.40
CA VAL A 608 4.82 -10.04 34.30
C VAL A 608 3.95 -10.21 33.07
N ARG A 609 2.72 -10.71 33.21
CA ARG A 609 1.78 -10.84 32.09
C ARG A 609 1.45 -9.48 31.45
N ASN A 610 1.21 -8.45 32.26
CA ASN A 610 0.93 -7.10 31.76
C ASN A 610 2.14 -6.56 30.97
N ALA A 611 3.36 -6.70 31.49
CA ALA A 611 4.59 -6.29 30.80
C ALA A 611 4.83 -7.07 29.49
N GLN A 612 4.46 -8.36 29.44
CA GLN A 612 4.49 -9.17 28.22
C GLN A 612 3.46 -8.69 27.19
N MET A 613 2.24 -8.38 27.61
CA MET A 613 1.19 -7.82 26.75
C MET A 613 1.56 -6.43 26.21
N GLU A 614 2.23 -5.62 27.02
CA GLU A 614 2.84 -4.34 26.61
C GLU A 614 4.12 -4.52 25.76
N LYS A 615 4.57 -5.76 25.56
CA LYS A 615 5.73 -6.14 24.74
C LYS A 615 7.05 -5.49 25.19
N VAL A 616 7.21 -5.29 26.49
CA VAL A 616 8.43 -4.73 27.10
C VAL A 616 9.63 -5.66 26.83
N PRO A 617 10.75 -5.17 26.27
CA PRO A 617 11.90 -6.03 25.95
C PRO A 617 12.53 -6.72 27.16
N PHE A 618 12.73 -5.98 28.26
CA PHE A 618 13.36 -6.49 29.48
C PHE A 618 12.41 -6.34 30.69
N MET A 619 12.04 -7.45 31.32
CA MET A 619 11.36 -7.46 32.61
C MET A 619 12.41 -7.71 33.70
N MET A 620 12.70 -6.68 34.50
CA MET A 620 13.69 -6.74 35.58
C MET A 620 13.02 -7.14 36.88
N ILE A 621 13.37 -8.29 37.42
CA ILE A 621 12.78 -8.88 38.62
C ILE A 621 13.84 -8.92 39.72
N ALA A 622 13.45 -8.60 40.95
CA ALA A 622 14.31 -8.78 42.11
C ALA A 622 13.53 -9.25 43.34
N GLY A 623 14.10 -10.23 44.04
CA GLY A 623 13.69 -10.66 45.37
C GLY A 623 14.84 -10.55 46.38
N GLU A 624 14.75 -11.32 47.47
CA GLU A 624 15.70 -11.30 48.57
C GLU A 624 17.12 -11.69 48.13
N GLU A 625 17.25 -12.78 47.35
CA GLU A 625 18.54 -13.25 46.86
C GLU A 625 19.23 -12.20 45.96
N ASP A 626 18.48 -11.59 45.04
CA ASP A 626 18.99 -10.54 44.14
C ASP A 626 19.44 -9.31 44.93
N GLN A 627 18.65 -8.87 45.93
CA GLN A 627 18.99 -7.72 46.77
C GLN A 627 20.27 -7.98 47.57
N ASN A 628 20.40 -9.15 48.19
CA ASN A 628 21.58 -9.54 48.97
C ASN A 628 22.84 -9.61 48.11
N ALA A 629 22.71 -9.99 46.84
CA ALA A 629 23.81 -10.05 45.87
C ALA A 629 24.07 -8.72 45.13
N ASN A 630 23.30 -7.65 45.39
CA ASN A 630 23.33 -6.40 44.62
C ASN A 630 23.18 -6.66 43.10
N ALA A 631 22.23 -7.54 42.77
CA ALA A 631 21.94 -8.07 41.44
C ALA A 631 20.46 -7.90 41.07
N VAL A 632 20.12 -8.23 39.83
CA VAL A 632 18.75 -8.33 39.33
C VAL A 632 18.64 -9.52 38.38
N SER A 633 17.42 -9.98 38.15
CA SER A 633 17.13 -11.04 37.18
C SER A 633 16.36 -10.47 35.99
N PHE A 634 16.76 -10.79 34.76
CA PHE A 634 16.00 -10.43 33.56
C PHE A 634 15.16 -11.60 33.08
N ARG A 635 13.89 -11.32 32.80
CA ARG A 635 13.03 -12.11 31.94
C ARG A 635 12.85 -11.34 30.64
N TYR A 636 13.33 -11.90 29.54
CA TYR A 636 13.20 -11.27 28.22
C TYR A 636 11.80 -11.49 27.67
N ARG A 637 11.40 -10.67 26.69
CA ARG A 637 10.09 -10.77 26.04
C ARG A 637 9.82 -12.15 25.42
N ASN A 638 10.86 -12.79 24.88
CA ASN A 638 10.81 -14.15 24.31
C ASN A 638 10.58 -15.26 25.37
N GLY A 639 10.64 -14.92 26.67
CA GLY A 639 10.43 -15.83 27.79
C GLY A 639 11.71 -16.41 28.39
N GLU A 640 12.87 -16.22 27.76
CA GLU A 640 14.17 -16.58 28.34
C GLU A 640 14.43 -15.79 29.62
N GLN A 641 15.23 -16.37 30.51
CA GLN A 641 15.50 -15.80 31.82
C GLN A 641 16.97 -15.92 32.18
N LYS A 642 17.53 -14.84 32.72
CA LYS A 642 18.90 -14.76 33.20
C LYS A 642 18.89 -14.16 34.60
N ASN A 643 19.28 -14.97 35.58
CA ASN A 643 19.16 -14.62 36.99
C ASN A 643 20.47 -14.06 37.55
N GLN A 644 20.39 -13.34 38.66
CA GLN A 644 21.55 -12.92 39.47
C GLN A 644 22.59 -12.13 38.64
N ILE A 645 22.11 -11.22 37.79
CA ILE A 645 22.94 -10.33 36.98
C ILE A 645 23.36 -9.13 37.85
N PRO A 646 24.67 -8.90 38.06
CA PRO A 646 25.14 -7.70 38.74
C PRO A 646 24.60 -6.43 38.05
N ILE A 647 24.17 -5.43 38.82
CA ILE A 647 23.46 -4.26 38.26
C ILE A 647 24.24 -3.56 37.14
N ASP A 648 25.56 -3.42 37.28
CA ASP A 648 26.39 -2.77 36.25
C ASP A 648 26.45 -3.58 34.94
N GLN A 649 26.43 -4.92 35.05
CA GLN A 649 26.33 -5.79 33.87
C GLN A 649 24.95 -5.72 33.23
N ALA A 650 23.88 -5.65 34.04
CA ALA A 650 22.52 -5.50 33.57
C ALA A 650 22.32 -4.19 32.77
N ILE A 651 22.89 -3.07 33.27
CA ILE A 651 22.90 -1.79 32.54
C ILE A 651 23.68 -1.91 31.24
N ALA A 652 24.88 -2.50 31.27
CA ALA A 652 25.72 -2.67 30.08
C ALA A 652 25.03 -3.52 29.00
N GLU A 653 24.31 -4.57 29.40
CA GLU A 653 23.56 -5.44 28.50
C GLU A 653 22.44 -4.69 27.76
N VAL A 654 21.64 -3.90 28.49
CA VAL A 654 20.57 -3.09 27.87
C VAL A 654 21.15 -2.02 26.95
N LEU A 655 22.22 -1.33 27.37
CA LEU A 655 22.88 -0.34 26.53
C LEU A 655 23.47 -0.95 25.25
N ALA A 656 24.05 -2.14 25.34
CA ALA A 656 24.57 -2.86 24.18
C ALA A 656 23.43 -3.15 23.19
N ALA A 657 22.30 -3.69 23.66
CA ALA A 657 21.17 -3.96 22.78
C ALA A 657 20.56 -2.71 22.14
N VAL A 658 20.50 -1.60 22.88
CA VAL A 658 20.07 -0.30 22.35
C VAL A 658 21.03 0.21 21.28
N LYS A 659 22.34 0.14 21.53
CA LYS A 659 23.38 0.60 20.62
C LYS A 659 23.43 -0.24 19.34
N GLU A 660 23.33 -1.55 19.48
CA GLU A 660 23.38 -2.52 18.37
C GLU A 660 22.06 -2.62 17.61
N ARG A 661 20.99 -1.98 18.09
CA ARG A 661 19.64 -1.97 17.50
C ARG A 661 19.06 -3.37 17.27
N LYS A 662 19.52 -4.35 18.04
CA LYS A 662 19.11 -5.76 17.91
C LYS A 662 17.70 -5.96 18.44
N GLN A 663 16.98 -6.89 17.81
CA GLN A 663 15.75 -7.42 18.37
C GLN A 663 16.07 -8.41 19.49
N ILE A 664 15.25 -8.44 20.54
CA ILE A 664 15.35 -9.36 21.69
C ILE A 664 14.05 -10.11 21.89
#